data_AF-A0A0S7XGX5-F1
#
_entry.id   AF-A0A0S7XGX5-F1
#
_cell.length_a   1.000
_cell.length_b   1.000
_cell.length_c   1.000
_cell.angle_alpha   90.00
_cell.angle_beta   90.00
_cell.angle_gamma   90.00
#
_symmetry.space_group_name_H-M   'P 1'
#
loop_
_entity.id
_entity.type
_entity.pdbx_description
1 polymer ?
#
loop_
_entity_poly.entity_id
_entity_poly.type
_entity_poly.pdbx_seq_one_letter_code
_entity_poly.pdbx_strand_id
1 'polypeptide(L)'
;MAVRPPAKLTGAKVIILTVMLCVVLGGCAATAPGDRYIKNYRRALRLYNEARFEEALKELKPLVVRFPTRVEGTLLYARAARATGTIEGRRLASEVLVRLLAHYPERTEIRRELGSLYFEQGFYSYARAQYETLLEQNEEDSDAHYMRALTVDRDWKRYHDEDDLSLIVAELLRATELDPRNRDAMSRLTLAYLEREQPDSMRLVLERFLGNYPLDTDATMFNAIALHEEARYEESLAEWERFFSLCDTVTYEAFNDITFLLTPAQTKRLTHLDKEAAEQFVRVLWKELDPTPTTELNERIMEHWRRVGISKALFSDDKTGTPGWATGPGEVLIRFGMPEKREYTFSLTGPENLALPTLVWHYADDAGSFNVAFVDYCLSGDFQYFAFSQLPTAYDVRVYYNPAVYEHDYGAEVFENFFTSAGFLRDFGVKEELYLGIPLEEVTAGDWRNVPCEAVVFDTLWNEVIRVSTTLDGARTYAQQNIRGVLVRELGLDLGPGTYVVAVAVEDSTSGTMGITKERVKVPTFSRDALGVSEIELAYVIPEGRVAPGFGQKEGVLANPSGTYAVPEPVRLYYEVYNLARDKDGKYRFITRYSILPFKERGDSFWDFLSSLFASSRHYIASSFQRQVDGPSSSERLTIDVSALKNGSYRLVLEIEDTTAKQRVETERIFQKVSGSGTGETVSTSDGPQ
;
A
#
# COMPACT_ATOMS: atom_id res chain seq x y z
N MET A 1 30.91 -11.35 -14.44
CA MET A 1 30.32 -12.58 -13.87
C MET A 1 29.64 -13.33 -15.00
N ALA A 2 29.83 -14.65 -15.07
CA ALA A 2 29.39 -15.50 -16.17
C ALA A 2 27.87 -15.42 -16.39
N VAL A 3 27.47 -15.15 -17.64
CA VAL A 3 26.08 -15.15 -18.11
C VAL A 3 25.50 -16.55 -17.91
N ARG A 4 24.53 -16.68 -17.00
CA ARG A 4 23.73 -17.90 -16.85
C ARG A 4 22.78 -18.03 -18.05
N PRO A 5 22.57 -19.24 -18.60
CA PRO A 5 21.55 -19.45 -19.63
C PRO A 5 20.15 -19.25 -19.02
N PRO A 6 19.17 -18.78 -19.82
CA PRO A 6 17.80 -18.59 -19.35
C PRO A 6 17.18 -19.90 -18.87
N ALA A 7 16.32 -19.78 -17.87
CA ALA A 7 15.60 -20.89 -17.23
C ALA A 7 14.89 -21.75 -18.27
N LYS A 8 15.03 -23.06 -18.13
CA LYS A 8 14.32 -24.06 -18.94
C LYS A 8 12.82 -23.87 -18.71
N LEU A 9 12.06 -23.71 -19.79
CA LEU A 9 10.61 -23.95 -19.83
C LEU A 9 10.33 -25.39 -19.35
N THR A 10 10.13 -25.57 -18.05
CA THR A 10 9.59 -26.79 -17.47
C THR A 10 8.08 -26.74 -17.59
N GLY A 11 7.60 -27.04 -18.80
CA GLY A 11 6.18 -27.05 -19.12
C GLY A 11 5.85 -27.83 -20.39
N ALA A 12 6.74 -28.71 -20.85
CA ALA A 12 6.36 -29.65 -21.90
C ALA A 12 5.59 -30.80 -21.26
N LYS A 13 4.24 -30.73 -21.28
CA LYS A 13 3.39 -31.92 -21.18
C LYS A 13 3.89 -32.90 -22.24
N VAL A 14 4.61 -33.94 -21.80
CA VAL A 14 5.00 -35.07 -22.64
C VAL A 14 3.69 -35.80 -22.98
N ILE A 15 3.08 -35.42 -24.09
CA ILE A 15 2.02 -36.24 -24.70
C ILE A 15 2.74 -37.47 -25.25
N ILE A 16 2.67 -38.57 -24.51
CA ILE A 16 3.09 -39.89 -24.97
C ILE A 16 2.12 -40.31 -26.07
N LEU A 17 2.39 -39.90 -27.32
CA LEU A 17 1.70 -40.46 -28.48
C LEU A 17 2.31 -41.84 -28.75
N THR A 18 1.63 -42.88 -28.26
CA THR A 18 2.02 -44.26 -28.50
C THR A 18 1.62 -44.63 -29.93
N VAL A 19 2.49 -44.37 -30.90
CA VAL A 19 2.29 -44.87 -32.28
C VAL A 19 2.68 -46.34 -32.33
N MET A 20 1.68 -47.20 -32.18
CA MET A 20 1.79 -48.65 -32.36
C MET A 20 1.93 -48.93 -33.87
N LEU A 21 3.17 -49.16 -34.35
CA LEU A 21 3.42 -49.55 -35.73
C LEU A 21 3.53 -51.08 -35.81
N CYS A 22 2.45 -51.75 -36.22
CA CYS A 22 2.48 -53.15 -36.65
C CYS A 22 3.10 -53.25 -38.05
N VAL A 23 4.27 -53.89 -38.18
CA VAL A 23 4.72 -54.48 -39.46
C VAL A 23 5.33 -55.85 -39.22
N VAL A 24 4.82 -56.79 -40.01
CA VAL A 24 5.05 -58.24 -40.06
C VAL A 24 6.49 -58.62 -40.45
N LEU A 25 6.96 -59.74 -39.90
CA LEU A 25 8.28 -60.36 -40.08
C LEU A 25 8.54 -60.90 -41.51
N GLY A 26 9.79 -60.80 -41.96
CA GLY A 26 10.38 -61.58 -43.06
C GLY A 26 11.89 -61.28 -43.21
N GLY A 27 12.75 -62.29 -43.06
CA GLY A 27 14.21 -62.14 -42.91
C GLY A 27 15.06 -62.05 -44.20
N CYS A 28 16.36 -61.85 -43.95
CA CYS A 28 17.55 -61.93 -44.83
C CYS A 28 17.96 -60.74 -45.73
N ALA A 29 19.01 -60.05 -45.26
CA ALA A 29 20.23 -59.65 -45.99
C ALA A 29 20.12 -58.80 -47.29
N ALA A 30 19.64 -57.57 -47.14
CA ALA A 30 20.23 -56.34 -47.69
C ALA A 30 19.44 -55.19 -47.02
N THR A 31 20.06 -54.34 -46.19
CA THR A 31 19.27 -53.31 -45.47
C THR A 31 18.59 -52.40 -46.47
N ALA A 32 17.27 -52.55 -46.61
CA ALA A 32 16.49 -51.74 -47.53
C ALA A 32 16.67 -50.26 -47.14
N PRO A 33 16.57 -49.31 -48.09
CA PRO A 33 16.64 -47.88 -47.79
C PRO A 33 15.72 -47.45 -46.63
N GLY A 34 14.60 -48.15 -46.42
CA GLY A 34 13.67 -47.98 -45.31
C GLY A 34 14.25 -48.34 -43.93
N ASP A 35 15.00 -49.44 -43.80
CA ASP A 35 15.59 -49.87 -42.52
C ASP A 35 16.66 -48.90 -42.03
N ARG A 36 17.47 -48.38 -42.97
CA ARG A 36 18.49 -47.39 -42.66
C ARG A 36 17.88 -46.05 -42.26
N TYR A 37 16.77 -45.64 -42.90
CA TYR A 37 16.02 -44.45 -42.50
C TYR A 37 15.51 -44.59 -41.06
N ILE A 38 14.80 -45.68 -40.75
CA ILE A 38 14.19 -45.88 -39.43
C ILE A 38 15.27 -45.91 -38.34
N LYS A 39 16.40 -46.58 -38.59
CA LYS A 39 17.52 -46.63 -37.64
C LYS A 39 18.08 -45.23 -37.34
N ASN A 40 18.33 -44.43 -38.37
CA ASN A 40 18.89 -43.09 -38.21
C ASN A 40 17.87 -42.12 -37.58
N TYR A 41 16.60 -42.21 -37.97
CA TYR A 41 15.51 -41.43 -37.37
C TYR A 41 15.39 -41.73 -35.87
N ARG A 42 15.34 -43.00 -35.46
CA ARG A 42 15.28 -43.39 -34.04
C ARG A 42 16.50 -42.91 -33.25
N ARG A 43 17.69 -42.92 -33.86
CA ARG A 43 18.89 -42.37 -33.25
C ARG A 43 18.76 -40.86 -33.04
N ALA A 44 18.34 -40.13 -34.06
CA ALA A 44 18.12 -38.69 -33.98
C ALA A 44 17.04 -38.32 -32.96
N LEU A 45 15.94 -39.09 -32.90
CA LEU A 45 14.88 -38.89 -31.91
C LEU A 45 15.39 -39.07 -30.48
N ARG A 46 16.24 -40.08 -30.23
CA ARG A 46 16.91 -40.21 -28.92
C ARG A 46 17.80 -39.02 -28.61
N LEU A 47 18.64 -38.60 -29.55
CA LEU A 47 19.50 -37.42 -29.37
C LEU A 47 18.68 -36.16 -29.07
N TYR A 48 17.57 -35.98 -29.77
CA TYR A 48 16.64 -34.87 -29.52
C TYR A 48 16.05 -34.95 -28.10
N ASN A 49 15.58 -36.11 -27.67
CA ASN A 49 15.04 -36.33 -26.32
C ASN A 49 16.10 -36.18 -25.22
N GLU A 50 17.38 -36.43 -25.54
CA GLU A 50 18.54 -36.16 -24.68
C GLU A 50 18.98 -34.68 -24.70
N ALA A 51 18.23 -33.80 -25.37
CA ALA A 51 18.56 -32.38 -25.60
C ALA A 51 19.87 -32.14 -26.38
N ARG A 52 20.36 -33.13 -27.12
CA ARG A 52 21.55 -33.06 -27.97
C ARG A 52 21.16 -32.62 -29.39
N PHE A 53 20.62 -31.41 -29.48
CA PHE A 53 19.95 -30.90 -30.70
C PHE A 53 20.86 -30.80 -31.92
N GLU A 54 22.11 -30.35 -31.74
CA GLU A 54 23.08 -30.25 -32.84
C GLU A 54 23.45 -31.61 -33.43
N GLU A 55 23.59 -32.62 -32.58
CA GLU A 55 23.87 -34.00 -33.00
C GLU A 55 22.66 -34.62 -33.69
N ALA A 56 21.45 -34.38 -33.15
CA ALA A 56 20.20 -34.79 -33.78
C ALA A 56 20.07 -34.17 -35.18
N LEU A 57 20.35 -32.87 -35.33
CA LEU A 57 20.37 -32.18 -36.62
C LEU A 57 21.33 -32.80 -37.61
N LYS A 58 22.55 -33.12 -37.17
CA LYS A 58 23.57 -33.75 -38.02
C LYS A 58 23.13 -35.12 -38.52
N GLU A 59 22.48 -35.91 -37.68
CA GLU A 59 21.90 -37.21 -38.05
C GLU A 59 20.67 -37.08 -38.97
N LEU A 60 19.86 -36.02 -38.79
CA LEU A 60 18.63 -35.79 -39.57
C LEU A 60 18.91 -35.15 -40.94
N LYS A 61 19.95 -34.33 -41.08
CA LYS A 61 20.23 -33.58 -42.32
C LYS A 61 20.30 -34.49 -43.56
N PRO A 62 21.01 -35.62 -43.59
CA PRO A 62 21.01 -36.52 -44.73
C PRO A 62 19.64 -37.15 -45.02
N LEU A 63 18.81 -37.36 -43.99
CA LEU A 63 17.47 -37.91 -44.13
C LEU A 63 16.51 -36.91 -44.79
N VAL A 64 16.56 -35.65 -44.37
CA VAL A 64 15.73 -34.57 -44.94
C VAL A 64 16.16 -34.23 -46.37
N VAL A 65 17.46 -34.25 -46.67
CA VAL A 65 17.93 -34.07 -48.06
C VAL A 65 17.43 -35.19 -48.97
N ARG A 66 17.45 -36.44 -48.49
CA ARG A 66 17.04 -37.60 -49.30
C ARG A 66 15.52 -37.79 -49.38
N PHE A 67 14.79 -37.42 -48.32
CA PHE A 67 13.35 -37.61 -48.19
C PHE A 67 12.67 -36.32 -47.67
N PRO A 68 12.70 -35.22 -48.45
CA PRO A 68 12.29 -33.90 -47.97
C PRO A 68 10.81 -33.81 -47.59
N THR A 69 9.95 -34.62 -48.22
CA THR A 69 8.50 -34.63 -47.99
C THR A 69 8.05 -35.67 -46.95
N ARG A 70 8.99 -36.34 -46.25
CA ARG A 70 8.63 -37.32 -45.23
C ARG A 70 8.41 -36.63 -43.88
N VAL A 71 7.15 -36.48 -43.52
CA VAL A 71 6.68 -35.64 -42.40
C VAL A 71 7.47 -35.88 -41.12
N GLU A 72 7.62 -37.12 -40.66
CA GLU A 72 8.16 -37.40 -39.32
C GLU A 72 9.62 -36.95 -39.17
N GLY A 73 10.46 -37.27 -40.15
CA GLY A 73 11.89 -36.90 -40.12
C GLY A 73 12.12 -35.43 -40.41
N THR A 74 11.35 -34.86 -41.33
CA THR A 74 11.44 -33.45 -41.69
C THR A 74 10.94 -32.53 -40.57
N LEU A 75 9.85 -32.91 -39.90
CA LEU A 75 9.31 -32.21 -38.74
C LEU A 75 10.28 -32.29 -37.54
N LEU A 76 10.84 -33.47 -37.26
CA LEU A 76 11.86 -33.62 -36.22
C LEU A 76 13.12 -32.80 -36.51
N TYR A 77 13.51 -32.67 -37.78
CA TYR A 77 14.62 -31.79 -38.18
C TYR A 77 14.29 -30.33 -37.90
N ALA A 78 13.09 -29.86 -38.26
CA ALA A 78 12.66 -28.50 -37.97
C ALA A 78 12.63 -28.21 -36.45
N ARG A 79 12.09 -29.14 -35.66
CA ARG A 79 12.09 -29.05 -34.19
C ARG A 79 13.50 -29.01 -33.61
N ALA A 80 14.40 -29.89 -34.08
CA ALA A 80 15.79 -29.90 -33.65
C ALA A 80 16.51 -28.60 -34.07
N ALA A 81 16.23 -28.07 -35.27
CA ALA A 81 16.77 -26.81 -35.78
C ALA A 81 16.35 -25.64 -34.89
N ARG A 82 15.05 -25.51 -34.63
CA ARG A 82 14.47 -24.52 -33.72
C ARG A 82 15.07 -24.62 -32.31
N ALA A 83 15.18 -25.83 -31.76
CA ALA A 83 15.71 -26.08 -30.41
C ALA A 83 17.19 -25.71 -30.21
N THR A 84 17.98 -25.51 -31.28
CA THR A 84 19.34 -24.95 -31.15
C THR A 84 19.37 -23.51 -30.67
N GLY A 85 18.25 -22.78 -30.77
CA GLY A 85 18.16 -21.36 -30.41
C GLY A 85 18.93 -20.42 -31.33
N THR A 86 19.57 -20.93 -32.39
CA THR A 86 20.37 -20.12 -33.32
C THR A 86 19.51 -19.47 -34.41
N ILE A 87 19.96 -18.33 -34.94
CA ILE A 87 19.33 -17.65 -36.09
C ILE A 87 19.24 -18.61 -37.28
N GLU A 88 20.33 -19.33 -37.55
CA GLU A 88 20.39 -20.30 -38.64
C GLU A 88 19.45 -21.49 -38.41
N GLY A 89 19.36 -22.00 -37.18
CA GLY A 89 18.41 -23.05 -36.80
C GLY A 89 16.97 -22.63 -37.05
N ARG A 90 16.59 -21.40 -36.66
CA ARG A 90 15.26 -20.84 -36.94
C ARG A 90 15.00 -20.69 -38.45
N ARG A 91 15.97 -20.21 -39.23
CA ARG A 91 15.87 -20.10 -40.69
C ARG A 91 15.65 -21.46 -41.34
N LEU A 92 16.44 -22.46 -40.96
CA LEU A 92 16.34 -23.84 -41.47
C LEU A 92 14.99 -24.47 -41.13
N ALA A 93 14.50 -24.26 -39.90
CA ALA A 93 13.18 -24.73 -39.49
C ALA A 93 12.08 -24.11 -40.36
N SER A 94 12.12 -22.79 -40.59
CA SER A 94 11.11 -22.09 -41.41
C SER A 94 11.11 -22.61 -42.85
N GLU A 95 12.28 -22.72 -43.48
CA GLU A 95 12.41 -23.19 -44.85
C GLU A 95 11.79 -24.58 -45.03
N VAL A 96 12.07 -25.47 -44.08
CA VAL A 96 11.61 -26.85 -44.12
C VAL A 96 10.12 -26.97 -43.82
N LEU A 97 9.60 -26.24 -42.82
CA LEU A 97 8.18 -26.27 -42.45
C LEU A 97 7.29 -25.67 -43.54
N VAL A 98 7.69 -24.55 -44.16
CA VAL A 98 6.95 -23.93 -45.28
C VAL A 98 6.85 -24.91 -46.45
N ARG A 99 7.96 -25.57 -46.81
CA ARG A 99 7.96 -26.57 -47.88
C ARG A 99 7.08 -27.77 -47.53
N LEU A 100 7.16 -28.25 -46.30
CA LEU A 100 6.39 -29.41 -45.86
C LEU A 100 4.88 -29.09 -45.84
N LEU A 101 4.50 -27.90 -45.38
CA LEU A 101 3.10 -27.45 -45.37
C LEU A 101 2.55 -27.26 -46.79
N ALA A 102 3.37 -26.80 -47.74
CA ALA A 102 2.95 -26.70 -49.14
C ALA A 102 2.60 -28.07 -49.77
N HIS A 103 3.22 -29.16 -49.31
CA HIS A 103 2.91 -30.51 -49.76
C HIS A 103 1.75 -31.16 -49.00
N TYR A 104 1.52 -30.77 -47.74
CA TYR A 104 0.49 -31.33 -46.86
C TYR A 104 -0.28 -30.21 -46.12
N PRO A 105 -1.06 -29.39 -46.85
CA PRO A 105 -1.73 -28.20 -46.28
C PRO A 105 -2.76 -28.52 -45.18
N GLU A 106 -3.27 -29.76 -45.16
CA GLU A 106 -4.24 -30.29 -44.21
C GLU A 106 -3.63 -30.78 -42.89
N ARG A 107 -2.29 -30.88 -42.80
CA ARG A 107 -1.61 -31.40 -41.61
C ARG A 107 -1.46 -30.31 -40.55
N THR A 108 -2.36 -30.32 -39.57
CA THR A 108 -2.40 -29.37 -38.44
C THR A 108 -1.11 -29.31 -37.62
N GLU A 109 -0.42 -30.44 -37.41
CA GLU A 109 0.86 -30.50 -36.69
C GLU A 109 1.94 -29.60 -37.31
N ILE A 110 2.05 -29.60 -38.64
CA ILE A 110 3.05 -28.79 -39.36
C ILE A 110 2.71 -27.31 -39.23
N ARG A 111 1.42 -26.98 -39.38
CA ARG A 111 0.91 -25.62 -39.25
C ARG A 111 1.15 -25.05 -37.85
N ARG A 112 0.89 -25.84 -36.80
CA ARG A 112 1.14 -25.47 -35.40
C ARG A 112 2.61 -25.18 -35.15
N GLU A 113 3.51 -26.04 -35.64
CA GLU A 113 4.96 -25.84 -35.52
C GLU A 113 5.44 -24.59 -36.26
N LEU A 114 4.89 -24.32 -37.45
CA LEU A 114 5.21 -23.11 -38.21
C LEU A 114 4.70 -21.85 -37.51
N GLY A 115 3.46 -21.87 -37.00
CA GLY A 115 2.88 -20.77 -36.25
C GLY A 115 3.69 -20.45 -34.99
N SER A 116 4.11 -21.48 -34.26
CA SER A 116 4.96 -21.32 -33.06
C SER A 116 6.33 -20.75 -33.42
N LEU A 117 6.94 -21.21 -34.51
CA LEU A 117 8.21 -20.68 -34.99
C LEU A 117 8.10 -19.21 -35.42
N TYR A 118 7.03 -18.83 -36.12
CA TYR A 118 6.79 -17.44 -36.49
C TYR A 118 6.58 -16.56 -35.25
N PHE A 119 5.88 -17.06 -34.23
CA PHE A 119 5.71 -16.36 -32.96
C PHE A 119 7.08 -16.09 -32.30
N GLU A 120 7.94 -17.10 -32.20
CA GLU A 120 9.30 -16.95 -31.66
C GLU A 120 10.18 -16.00 -32.47
N GLN A 121 9.99 -15.94 -33.79
CA GLN A 121 10.69 -15.01 -34.67
C GLN A 121 10.18 -13.57 -34.56
N GLY A 122 9.07 -13.32 -33.85
CA GLY A 122 8.42 -12.02 -33.77
C GLY A 122 7.53 -11.71 -34.98
N PHE A 123 7.27 -12.68 -35.85
CA PHE A 123 6.38 -12.55 -37.00
C PHE A 123 4.92 -12.85 -36.60
N TYR A 124 4.37 -12.03 -35.70
CA TYR A 124 3.08 -12.31 -35.07
C TYR A 124 1.91 -12.40 -36.05
N SER A 125 1.87 -11.56 -37.09
CA SER A 125 0.82 -11.65 -38.12
C SER A 125 0.87 -12.97 -38.90
N TYR A 126 2.07 -13.47 -39.21
CA TYR A 126 2.24 -14.77 -39.88
C TYR A 126 1.88 -15.94 -38.95
N ALA A 127 2.21 -15.82 -37.66
CA ALA A 127 1.82 -16.79 -36.64
C ALA A 127 0.29 -16.83 -36.48
N ARG A 128 -0.35 -15.66 -36.34
CA ARG A 128 -1.80 -15.51 -36.22
C ARG A 128 -2.53 -16.16 -37.38
N ALA A 129 -2.09 -15.91 -38.62
CA ALA A 129 -2.67 -16.55 -39.80
C ALA A 129 -2.61 -18.09 -39.76
N GLN A 130 -1.57 -18.68 -39.14
CA GLN A 130 -1.52 -20.14 -38.97
C GLN A 130 -2.57 -20.64 -37.98
N TYR A 131 -2.77 -19.93 -36.87
CA TYR A 131 -3.76 -20.31 -35.85
C TYR A 131 -5.19 -20.04 -36.31
N GLU A 132 -5.43 -19.00 -37.09
CA GLU A 132 -6.73 -18.74 -37.73
C GLU A 132 -7.11 -19.89 -38.67
N THR A 133 -6.21 -20.35 -39.53
CA THR A 133 -6.50 -21.53 -40.37
C THR A 133 -6.67 -22.82 -39.54
N LEU A 134 -6.02 -22.96 -38.38
CA LEU A 134 -6.29 -24.09 -37.48
C LEU A 134 -7.72 -24.04 -36.92
N LEU A 135 -8.18 -22.85 -36.53
CA LEU A 135 -9.54 -22.63 -36.01
C LEU A 135 -10.61 -22.78 -37.09
N GLU A 136 -10.32 -22.41 -38.34
CA GLU A 136 -11.19 -22.71 -39.50
C GLU A 136 -11.38 -24.21 -39.72
N GLN A 137 -10.36 -25.02 -39.40
CA GLN A 137 -10.42 -26.48 -39.52
C GLN A 137 -11.05 -27.15 -38.29
N ASN A 138 -10.81 -26.58 -37.11
CA ASN A 138 -11.34 -27.06 -35.84
C ASN A 138 -11.51 -25.88 -34.86
N GLU A 139 -12.73 -25.42 -34.70
CA GLU A 139 -13.09 -24.34 -33.74
C GLU A 139 -12.98 -24.76 -32.27
N GLU A 140 -12.74 -26.04 -31.98
CA GLU A 140 -12.53 -26.56 -30.63
C GLU A 140 -11.03 -26.81 -30.32
N ASP A 141 -10.11 -26.28 -31.12
CA ASP A 141 -8.68 -26.35 -30.85
C ASP A 141 -8.25 -25.34 -29.78
N SER A 142 -8.22 -25.81 -28.52
CA SER A 142 -7.81 -25.01 -27.35
C SER A 142 -6.44 -24.36 -27.51
N ASP A 143 -5.47 -25.06 -28.10
CA ASP A 143 -4.10 -24.54 -28.25
C ASP A 143 -4.06 -23.42 -29.31
N ALA A 144 -4.86 -23.56 -30.37
CA ALA A 144 -4.96 -22.53 -31.41
C ALA A 144 -5.59 -21.24 -30.87
N HIS A 145 -6.66 -21.34 -30.06
CA HIS A 145 -7.24 -20.19 -29.36
C HIS A 145 -6.21 -19.51 -28.44
N TYR A 146 -5.54 -20.28 -27.58
CA TYR A 146 -4.51 -19.75 -26.68
C TYR A 146 -3.38 -19.05 -27.44
N MET A 147 -2.83 -19.69 -28.47
CA MET A 147 -1.73 -19.12 -29.25
C MET A 147 -2.15 -17.91 -30.09
N ARG A 148 -3.40 -17.88 -30.58
CA ARG A 148 -3.96 -16.69 -31.24
C ARG A 148 -4.02 -15.54 -30.25
N ALA A 149 -4.53 -15.76 -29.04
CA ALA A 149 -4.52 -14.75 -27.98
C ALA A 149 -3.11 -14.19 -27.72
N LEU A 150 -2.08 -15.05 -27.65
CA LEU A 150 -0.70 -14.59 -27.46
C LEU A 150 -0.20 -13.69 -28.60
N THR A 151 -0.62 -13.95 -29.83
CA THR A 151 -0.24 -13.09 -30.97
C THR A 151 -0.89 -11.72 -30.89
N VAL A 152 -2.11 -11.64 -30.33
CA VAL A 152 -2.85 -10.38 -30.15
C VAL A 152 -2.32 -9.63 -28.92
N ASP A 153 -1.99 -10.34 -27.83
CA ASP A 153 -1.32 -9.78 -26.63
C ASP A 153 -0.07 -8.98 -26.98
N ARG A 154 0.69 -9.41 -28.00
CA ARG A 154 1.88 -8.68 -28.45
C ARG A 154 1.57 -7.38 -29.19
N ASP A 155 0.45 -7.31 -29.90
CA ASP A 155 -0.01 -6.08 -30.54
C ASP A 155 -0.66 -5.16 -29.50
N TRP A 156 -1.48 -5.71 -28.60
CA TRP A 156 -2.06 -4.98 -27.47
C TRP A 156 -0.99 -4.31 -26.60
N LYS A 157 0.08 -5.03 -26.23
CA LYS A 157 1.21 -4.46 -25.46
C LYS A 157 1.94 -3.33 -26.19
N ARG A 158 1.77 -3.20 -27.50
CA ARG A 158 2.42 -2.16 -28.29
C ARG A 158 1.50 -0.99 -28.59
N TYR A 159 0.21 -1.25 -28.79
CA TYR A 159 -0.77 -0.29 -29.31
C TYR A 159 -1.87 0.07 -28.31
N HIS A 160 -2.06 -0.73 -27.25
CA HIS A 160 -3.07 -0.56 -26.21
C HIS A 160 -4.49 -0.35 -26.77
N ASP A 161 -4.85 -1.14 -27.79
CA ASP A 161 -6.18 -1.11 -28.42
C ASP A 161 -7.18 -1.96 -27.63
N GLU A 162 -8.35 -1.40 -27.29
CA GLU A 162 -9.39 -2.10 -26.52
C GLU A 162 -10.05 -3.27 -27.28
N ASP A 163 -10.07 -3.23 -28.62
CA ASP A 163 -10.59 -4.33 -29.43
C ASP A 163 -9.65 -5.54 -29.35
N ASP A 164 -8.33 -5.30 -29.30
CA ASP A 164 -7.33 -6.36 -29.11
C ASP A 164 -7.48 -7.01 -27.72
N LEU A 165 -7.68 -6.21 -26.66
CA LEU A 165 -7.92 -6.74 -25.30
C LEU A 165 -9.20 -7.57 -25.22
N SER A 166 -10.26 -7.11 -25.88
CA SER A 166 -11.53 -7.84 -25.96
C SER A 166 -11.37 -9.19 -26.68
N LEU A 167 -10.60 -9.22 -27.77
CA LEU A 167 -10.28 -10.45 -28.48
C LEU A 167 -9.42 -11.39 -27.63
N ILE A 168 -8.42 -10.88 -26.91
CA ILE A 168 -7.57 -11.67 -26.00
C ILE A 168 -8.44 -12.37 -24.94
N VAL A 169 -9.35 -11.64 -24.29
CA VAL A 169 -10.26 -12.22 -23.29
C VAL A 169 -11.13 -13.32 -23.91
N ALA A 170 -11.73 -13.07 -25.07
CA ALA A 170 -12.60 -14.05 -25.74
C ALA A 170 -11.85 -15.35 -26.11
N GLU A 171 -10.65 -15.22 -26.68
CA GLU A 171 -9.81 -16.35 -27.09
C GLU A 171 -9.29 -17.14 -25.87
N LEU A 172 -8.86 -16.45 -24.82
CA LEU A 172 -8.40 -17.10 -23.59
C LEU A 172 -9.55 -17.79 -22.84
N LEU A 173 -10.71 -17.15 -22.76
CA LEU A 173 -11.91 -17.76 -22.18
C LEU A 173 -12.23 -19.07 -22.92
N ARG A 174 -12.30 -19.02 -24.25
CA ARG A 174 -12.56 -20.22 -25.06
C ARG A 174 -11.50 -21.30 -24.88
N ALA A 175 -10.22 -20.93 -24.80
CA ALA A 175 -9.15 -21.87 -24.49
C ALA A 175 -9.33 -22.54 -23.11
N THR A 176 -9.70 -21.78 -22.07
CA THR A 176 -9.91 -22.35 -20.72
C THR A 176 -11.21 -23.15 -20.56
N GLU A 177 -12.20 -22.94 -21.44
CA GLU A 177 -13.38 -23.81 -21.54
C GLU A 177 -13.05 -25.16 -22.17
N LEU A 178 -12.24 -25.15 -23.23
CA LEU A 178 -11.85 -26.34 -24.00
C LEU A 178 -10.79 -27.18 -23.28
N ASP A 179 -9.77 -26.55 -22.68
CA ASP A 179 -8.83 -27.20 -21.76
C ASP A 179 -8.85 -26.49 -20.38
N PRO A 180 -9.72 -26.92 -19.46
CA PRO A 180 -9.75 -26.39 -18.10
C PRO A 180 -8.46 -26.60 -17.31
N ARG A 181 -7.52 -27.44 -17.79
CA ARG A 181 -6.20 -27.68 -17.18
C ARG A 181 -5.08 -26.99 -17.95
N ASN A 182 -5.40 -25.97 -18.74
CA ASN A 182 -4.39 -25.09 -19.31
C ASN A 182 -4.04 -23.99 -18.31
N ARG A 183 -2.98 -24.25 -17.53
CA ARG A 183 -2.45 -23.33 -16.51
C ARG A 183 -2.15 -21.94 -17.07
N ASP A 184 -1.46 -21.88 -18.20
CA ASP A 184 -1.00 -20.62 -18.78
C ASP A 184 -2.16 -19.79 -19.36
N ALA A 185 -3.16 -20.45 -19.94
CA ALA A 185 -4.38 -19.79 -20.38
C ALA A 185 -5.15 -19.19 -19.20
N MET A 186 -5.29 -19.91 -18.07
CA MET A 186 -5.94 -19.37 -16.87
C MET A 186 -5.18 -18.19 -16.27
N SER A 187 -3.84 -18.28 -16.19
CA SER A 187 -3.00 -17.18 -15.70
C SER A 187 -3.17 -15.91 -16.56
N ARG A 188 -3.12 -16.04 -17.89
CA ARG A 188 -3.33 -14.91 -18.80
C ARG A 188 -4.75 -14.37 -18.81
N LEU A 189 -5.75 -15.23 -18.66
CA LEU A 189 -7.15 -14.80 -18.56
C LEU A 189 -7.38 -14.02 -17.28
N THR A 190 -6.80 -14.48 -16.17
CA THR A 190 -6.83 -13.76 -14.88
C THR A 190 -6.20 -12.38 -15.02
N LEU A 191 -5.05 -12.29 -15.68
CA LEU A 191 -4.37 -11.02 -15.95
C LEU A 191 -5.22 -10.09 -16.83
N ALA A 192 -5.87 -10.62 -17.86
CA ALA A 192 -6.74 -9.84 -18.73
C ALA A 192 -7.98 -9.31 -17.99
N TYR A 193 -8.53 -10.08 -17.04
CA TYR A 193 -9.62 -9.59 -16.18
C TYR A 193 -9.18 -8.56 -15.17
N LEU A 194 -7.96 -8.67 -14.64
CA LEU A 194 -7.34 -7.64 -13.80
C LEU A 194 -7.18 -6.32 -14.57
N GLU A 195 -6.65 -6.36 -15.79
CA GLU A 195 -6.51 -5.17 -16.65
C GLU A 195 -7.83 -4.49 -17.03
N ARG A 196 -8.91 -5.26 -17.10
CA ARG A 196 -10.25 -4.76 -17.39
C ARG A 196 -11.05 -4.39 -16.15
N GLU A 197 -10.49 -4.54 -14.95
CA GLU A 197 -11.17 -4.30 -13.68
C GLU A 197 -12.50 -5.09 -13.60
N GLN A 198 -12.44 -6.40 -13.94
CA GLN A 198 -13.60 -7.32 -13.93
C GLN A 198 -13.49 -8.35 -12.80
N PRO A 199 -13.75 -7.95 -11.53
CA PRO A 199 -13.51 -8.79 -10.36
C PRO A 199 -14.35 -10.07 -10.35
N ASP A 200 -15.63 -10.00 -10.73
CA ASP A 200 -16.51 -11.18 -10.76
C ASP A 200 -15.99 -12.27 -11.71
N SER A 201 -15.58 -11.87 -12.92
CA SER A 201 -15.01 -12.78 -13.91
C SER A 201 -13.66 -13.33 -13.45
N MET A 202 -12.82 -12.49 -12.85
CA MET A 202 -11.53 -12.88 -12.28
C MET A 202 -11.70 -13.95 -11.20
N ARG A 203 -12.69 -13.77 -10.29
CA ARG A 203 -12.98 -14.70 -9.19
C ARG A 203 -13.34 -16.09 -9.69
N LEU A 204 -14.19 -16.19 -10.72
CA LEU A 204 -14.58 -17.47 -11.33
C LEU A 204 -13.39 -18.23 -11.93
N VAL A 205 -12.47 -17.50 -12.58
CA VAL A 205 -11.25 -18.11 -13.14
C VAL A 205 -10.31 -18.55 -12.03
N LEU A 206 -10.12 -17.72 -11.01
CA LEU A 206 -9.25 -18.02 -9.86
C LEU A 206 -9.71 -19.25 -9.07
N GLU A 207 -11.01 -19.41 -8.86
CA GLU A 207 -11.57 -20.57 -8.16
C GLU A 207 -11.23 -21.87 -8.91
N ARG A 208 -11.38 -21.86 -10.25
CA ARG A 208 -10.97 -22.99 -11.11
C ARG A 208 -9.45 -23.17 -11.12
N PHE A 209 -8.70 -22.08 -11.19
CA PHE A 209 -7.24 -22.11 -11.27
C PHE A 209 -6.65 -22.73 -9.99
N LEU A 210 -7.01 -22.22 -8.81
CA LEU A 210 -6.58 -22.77 -7.52
C LEU A 210 -7.12 -24.18 -7.27
N GLY A 211 -8.32 -24.51 -7.76
CA GLY A 211 -8.85 -25.88 -7.70
C GLY A 211 -8.00 -26.89 -8.48
N ASN A 212 -7.48 -26.50 -9.64
CA ASN A 212 -6.61 -27.35 -10.46
C ASN A 212 -5.14 -27.33 -10.01
N TYR A 213 -4.67 -26.19 -9.49
CA TYR A 213 -3.28 -25.95 -9.12
C TYR A 213 -3.16 -25.24 -7.76
N PRO A 214 -3.41 -25.93 -6.63
CA PRO A 214 -3.42 -25.30 -5.31
C PRO A 214 -2.07 -24.74 -4.86
N LEU A 215 -0.95 -25.15 -5.45
CA LEU A 215 0.39 -24.68 -5.08
C LEU A 215 0.99 -23.74 -6.12
N ASP A 216 0.17 -23.24 -7.05
CA ASP A 216 0.63 -22.31 -8.08
C ASP A 216 0.84 -20.91 -7.50
N THR A 217 2.05 -20.39 -7.66
CA THR A 217 2.45 -19.10 -7.10
C THR A 217 1.70 -17.93 -7.75
N ASP A 218 1.45 -17.97 -9.07
CA ASP A 218 0.75 -16.87 -9.75
C ASP A 218 -0.72 -16.88 -9.37
N ALA A 219 -1.35 -18.07 -9.32
CA ALA A 219 -2.75 -18.18 -8.88
C ALA A 219 -2.94 -17.67 -7.44
N THR A 220 -2.02 -18.02 -6.54
CA THR A 220 -2.05 -17.55 -5.14
C THR A 220 -1.88 -16.03 -5.06
N MET A 221 -0.93 -15.46 -5.82
CA MET A 221 -0.72 -14.01 -5.90
C MET A 221 -1.96 -13.29 -6.43
N PHE A 222 -2.53 -13.75 -7.54
CA PHE A 222 -3.75 -13.15 -8.11
C PHE A 222 -4.93 -13.24 -7.15
N ASN A 223 -5.05 -14.33 -6.40
CA ASN A 223 -6.09 -14.48 -5.40
C ASN A 223 -5.92 -13.49 -4.23
N ALA A 224 -4.70 -13.30 -3.75
CA ALA A 224 -4.39 -12.30 -2.72
C ALA A 224 -4.71 -10.86 -3.20
N ILE A 225 -4.38 -10.53 -4.46
CA ILE A 225 -4.72 -9.24 -5.09
C ILE A 225 -6.24 -9.06 -5.16
N ALA A 226 -6.96 -10.06 -5.67
CA ALA A 226 -8.41 -9.96 -5.83
C ALA A 226 -9.13 -9.88 -4.46
N LEU A 227 -8.66 -10.60 -3.43
CA LEU A 227 -9.20 -10.48 -2.07
C LEU A 227 -8.95 -9.09 -1.47
N HIS A 228 -7.82 -8.47 -1.78
CA HIS A 228 -7.53 -7.09 -1.36
C HIS A 228 -8.48 -6.09 -2.03
N GLU A 229 -8.77 -6.24 -3.33
CA GLU A 229 -9.74 -5.40 -4.06
C GLU A 229 -11.17 -5.57 -3.57
N GLU A 230 -11.50 -6.73 -2.99
CA GLU A 230 -12.78 -6.99 -2.32
C GLU A 230 -12.81 -6.49 -0.86
N ALA A 231 -11.79 -5.78 -0.39
CA ALA A 231 -11.61 -5.35 1.01
C ALA A 231 -11.62 -6.51 2.04
N ARG A 232 -11.28 -7.73 1.61
CA ARG A 232 -11.17 -8.93 2.47
C ARG A 232 -9.73 -9.09 2.95
N TYR A 233 -9.28 -8.15 3.78
CA TYR A 233 -7.87 -8.01 4.11
C TYR A 233 -7.28 -9.19 4.89
N GLU A 234 -8.01 -9.78 5.85
CA GLU A 234 -7.52 -10.95 6.59
C GLU A 234 -7.27 -12.15 5.68
N GLU A 235 -8.20 -12.40 4.74
CA GLU A 235 -8.08 -13.48 3.76
C GLU A 235 -6.98 -13.20 2.74
N SER A 236 -6.85 -11.94 2.30
CA SER A 236 -5.74 -11.48 1.45
C SER A 236 -4.40 -11.70 2.14
N LEU A 237 -4.27 -11.37 3.43
CA LEU A 237 -3.04 -11.57 4.21
C LEU A 237 -2.66 -13.07 4.26
N ALA A 238 -3.62 -13.94 4.58
CA ALA A 238 -3.38 -15.38 4.62
C ALA A 238 -2.88 -15.92 3.26
N GLU A 239 -3.43 -15.40 2.16
CA GLU A 239 -2.99 -15.78 0.81
C GLU A 239 -1.63 -15.16 0.43
N TRP A 240 -1.28 -13.97 0.93
CA TRP A 240 0.07 -13.42 0.81
C TRP A 240 1.11 -14.26 1.56
N GLU A 241 0.82 -14.66 2.79
CA GLU A 241 1.69 -15.55 3.58
C GLU A 241 1.90 -16.88 2.85
N ARG A 242 0.83 -17.44 2.28
CA ARG A 242 0.92 -18.63 1.44
C ARG A 242 1.79 -18.40 0.20
N PHE A 243 1.61 -17.28 -0.51
CA PHE A 243 2.45 -16.91 -1.65
C PHE A 243 3.94 -16.87 -1.25
N PHE A 244 4.28 -16.21 -0.14
CA PHE A 244 5.66 -16.13 0.34
C PHE A 244 6.25 -17.47 0.78
N SER A 245 5.42 -18.42 1.20
CA SER A 245 5.86 -19.79 1.48
C SER A 245 6.19 -20.61 0.22
N LEU A 246 5.69 -20.19 -0.95
CA LEU A 246 5.82 -20.91 -2.23
C LEU A 246 6.79 -20.24 -3.20
N CYS A 247 6.96 -18.92 -3.13
CA CYS A 247 7.76 -18.17 -4.09
C CYS A 247 9.28 -18.39 -3.92
N ASP A 248 10.04 -18.09 -4.97
CA ASP A 248 11.50 -18.12 -4.89
C ASP A 248 12.06 -16.92 -4.11
N THR A 249 13.32 -17.00 -3.69
CA THR A 249 13.98 -15.96 -2.89
C THR A 249 14.08 -14.61 -3.59
N VAL A 250 14.28 -14.58 -4.92
CA VAL A 250 14.39 -13.33 -5.68
C VAL A 250 13.04 -12.62 -5.70
N THR A 251 11.96 -13.38 -5.90
CA THR A 251 10.60 -12.85 -5.80
C THR A 251 10.30 -12.37 -4.37
N TYR A 252 10.65 -13.13 -3.33
CA TYR A 252 10.47 -12.70 -1.93
C TYR A 252 11.20 -11.40 -1.61
N GLU A 253 12.47 -11.27 -2.03
CA GLU A 253 13.27 -10.06 -1.81
C GLU A 253 12.66 -8.84 -2.50
N ALA A 254 12.14 -9.00 -3.73
CA ALA A 254 11.50 -7.90 -4.46
C ALA A 254 10.23 -7.39 -3.78
N PHE A 255 9.42 -8.27 -3.19
CA PHE A 255 8.20 -7.89 -2.44
C PHE A 255 8.49 -7.24 -1.08
N ASN A 256 9.71 -7.37 -0.57
CA ASN A 256 10.13 -6.76 0.68
C ASN A 256 11.07 -5.55 0.45
N ASP A 257 11.29 -5.16 -0.81
CA ASP A 257 12.12 -4.02 -1.16
C ASP A 257 11.35 -2.69 -1.01
N ILE A 258 11.73 -1.94 0.02
CA ILE A 258 11.14 -0.64 0.34
C ILE A 258 11.79 0.52 -0.40
N THR A 259 12.78 0.30 -1.27
CA THR A 259 13.61 1.37 -1.86
C THR A 259 12.78 2.45 -2.56
N PHE A 260 11.70 2.06 -3.24
CA PHE A 260 10.81 3.00 -3.92
C PHE A 260 9.93 3.83 -2.97
N LEU A 261 9.87 3.49 -1.68
CA LEU A 261 9.11 4.23 -0.68
C LEU A 261 9.97 5.29 0.04
N LEU A 262 11.28 5.28 -0.18
CA LEU A 262 12.22 6.10 0.58
C LEU A 262 12.57 7.40 -0.13
N THR A 263 12.64 8.47 0.64
CA THR A 263 13.26 9.72 0.20
C THR A 263 14.77 9.52 0.00
N PRO A 264 15.46 10.36 -0.80
CA PRO A 264 16.91 10.26 -0.96
C PRO A 264 17.69 10.31 0.37
N ALA A 265 17.18 11.06 1.36
CA ALA A 265 17.76 11.14 2.69
C ALA A 265 17.60 9.82 3.48
N GLN A 266 16.43 9.19 3.43
CA GLN A 266 16.18 7.89 4.04
C GLN A 266 16.98 6.78 3.37
N THR A 267 17.05 6.75 2.03
CA THR A 267 17.86 5.78 1.28
C THR A 267 19.32 5.88 1.69
N LYS A 268 19.88 7.11 1.71
CA LYS A 268 21.26 7.33 2.16
C LYS A 268 21.47 6.85 3.60
N ARG A 269 20.54 7.15 4.51
CA ARG A 269 20.61 6.68 5.89
C ARG A 269 20.64 5.15 5.96
N LEU A 270 19.74 4.47 5.25
CA LEU A 270 19.62 3.01 5.24
C LEU A 270 20.93 2.33 4.79
N THR A 271 21.63 2.88 3.79
CA THR A 271 22.91 2.32 3.31
C THR A 271 24.05 2.34 4.33
N HIS A 272 23.92 3.13 5.41
CA HIS A 272 24.93 3.25 6.47
C HIS A 272 24.53 2.52 7.76
N LEU A 273 23.34 1.92 7.83
CA LEU A 273 22.90 1.12 8.97
C LEU A 273 23.50 -0.28 8.92
N ASP A 274 23.76 -0.86 10.08
CA ASP A 274 23.98 -2.30 10.17
C ASP A 274 22.66 -3.07 9.98
N LYS A 275 22.74 -4.40 9.94
CA LYS A 275 21.59 -5.25 9.64
C LYS A 275 20.45 -5.07 10.65
N GLU A 276 20.76 -5.03 11.94
CA GLU A 276 19.76 -4.93 13.01
C GLU A 276 19.07 -3.56 12.99
N ALA A 277 19.84 -2.49 12.83
CA ALA A 277 19.31 -1.14 12.71
C ALA A 277 18.51 -0.94 11.41
N ALA A 278 18.90 -1.60 10.31
CA ALA A 278 18.14 -1.57 9.05
C ALA A 278 16.78 -2.28 9.20
N GLU A 279 16.75 -3.48 9.81
CA GLU A 279 15.50 -4.20 10.08
C GLU A 279 14.57 -3.39 11.00
N GLN A 280 15.13 -2.74 12.04
CA GLN A 280 14.36 -1.86 12.91
C GLN A 280 13.83 -0.63 12.16
N PHE A 281 14.64 -0.03 11.29
CA PHE A 281 14.21 1.07 10.44
C PHE A 281 13.02 0.68 9.55
N VAL A 282 13.08 -0.49 8.90
CA VAL A 282 11.99 -1.00 8.05
C VAL A 282 10.71 -1.23 8.86
N ARG A 283 10.81 -1.86 10.04
CA ARG A 283 9.64 -2.07 10.92
C ARG A 283 8.97 -0.75 11.33
N VAL A 284 9.78 0.22 11.76
CA VAL A 284 9.30 1.57 12.14
C VAL A 284 8.64 2.26 10.95
N LEU A 285 9.25 2.21 9.77
CA LEU A 285 8.70 2.82 8.55
C LEU A 285 7.32 2.27 8.22
N TRP A 286 7.15 0.95 8.24
CA TRP A 286 5.85 0.35 7.93
C TRP A 286 4.76 0.72 8.93
N LYS A 287 5.11 0.85 10.22
CA LYS A 287 4.17 1.33 11.23
C LYS A 287 3.87 2.84 11.12
N GLU A 288 4.83 3.65 10.68
CA GLU A 288 4.57 5.07 10.38
C GLU A 288 3.61 5.23 9.19
N LEU A 289 3.74 4.38 8.16
CA LEU A 289 2.89 4.40 6.97
C LEU A 289 1.56 3.64 7.12
N ASP A 290 1.36 2.95 8.24
CA ASP A 290 0.14 2.21 8.57
C ASP A 290 -1.05 3.17 8.71
N PRO A 291 -2.12 3.02 7.90
CA PRO A 291 -3.33 3.84 8.02
C PRO A 291 -4.13 3.49 9.29
N THR A 292 -4.09 2.22 9.71
CA THR A 292 -4.89 1.65 10.80
C THR A 292 -3.99 0.99 11.85
N PRO A 293 -3.06 1.74 12.47
CA PRO A 293 -2.07 1.19 13.39
C PRO A 293 -2.67 0.61 14.68
N THR A 294 -3.96 0.84 14.93
CA THR A 294 -4.70 0.18 16.02
C THR A 294 -4.98 -1.29 15.74
N THR A 295 -4.94 -1.74 14.48
CA THR A 295 -5.14 -3.15 14.13
C THR A 295 -3.82 -3.92 14.08
N GLU A 296 -3.90 -5.27 14.06
CA GLU A 296 -2.73 -6.12 13.82
C GLU A 296 -2.32 -6.12 12.34
N LEU A 297 -3.28 -5.92 11.44
CA LEU A 297 -3.05 -5.82 10.00
C LEU A 297 -2.26 -4.55 9.68
N ASN A 298 -1.56 -4.58 8.55
CA ASN A 298 -0.91 -3.39 8.00
C ASN A 298 -1.23 -3.32 6.52
N GLU A 299 -2.29 -2.59 6.22
CA GLU A 299 -2.90 -2.44 4.90
C GLU A 299 -1.91 -1.81 3.93
N ARG A 300 -1.01 -0.96 4.42
CA ARG A 300 0.06 -0.37 3.62
C ARG A 300 1.07 -1.40 3.12
N ILE A 301 1.50 -2.34 3.95
CA ILE A 301 2.38 -3.46 3.55
C ILE A 301 1.66 -4.30 2.48
N MET A 302 0.40 -4.63 2.72
CA MET A 302 -0.38 -5.45 1.78
C MET A 302 -0.59 -4.75 0.44
N GLU A 303 -0.84 -3.45 0.43
CA GLU A 303 -0.92 -2.67 -0.81
C GLU A 303 0.45 -2.64 -1.52
N HIS A 304 1.56 -2.57 -0.78
CA HIS A 304 2.89 -2.68 -1.41
C HIS A 304 3.06 -4.03 -2.11
N TRP A 305 2.72 -5.14 -1.45
CA TRP A 305 2.75 -6.47 -2.05
C TRP A 305 1.83 -6.57 -3.27
N ARG A 306 0.62 -6.03 -3.18
CA ARG A 306 -0.31 -5.95 -4.30
C ARG A 306 0.31 -5.21 -5.49
N ARG A 307 0.88 -4.02 -5.30
CA ARG A 307 1.51 -3.26 -6.39
C ARG A 307 2.72 -3.97 -6.99
N VAL A 308 3.57 -4.61 -6.18
CA VAL A 308 4.70 -5.40 -6.69
C VAL A 308 4.19 -6.63 -7.48
N GLY A 309 3.12 -7.29 -7.01
CA GLY A 309 2.50 -8.41 -7.70
C GLY A 309 1.86 -8.03 -9.03
N ILE A 310 1.13 -6.92 -9.07
CA ILE A 310 0.58 -6.36 -10.32
C ILE A 310 1.71 -5.97 -11.27
N SER A 311 2.76 -5.31 -10.75
CA SER A 311 3.96 -4.95 -11.52
C SER A 311 4.60 -6.19 -12.16
N LYS A 312 4.81 -7.25 -11.37
CA LYS A 312 5.31 -8.55 -11.83
C LYS A 312 4.41 -9.13 -12.92
N ALA A 313 3.10 -9.10 -12.76
CA ALA A 313 2.19 -9.72 -13.70
C ALA A 313 2.09 -8.97 -15.04
N LEU A 314 2.09 -7.65 -15.01
CA LEU A 314 1.86 -6.81 -16.19
C LEU A 314 3.12 -6.48 -16.97
N PHE A 315 4.20 -6.13 -16.27
CA PHE A 315 5.36 -5.49 -16.88
C PHE A 315 6.59 -6.39 -16.98
N SER A 316 6.52 -7.65 -16.51
CA SER A 316 7.63 -8.58 -16.74
C SER A 316 7.76 -8.93 -18.22
N ASP A 317 8.99 -8.92 -18.72
CA ASP A 317 9.32 -9.37 -20.07
C ASP A 317 10.18 -10.63 -20.05
N ASP A 318 9.54 -11.77 -20.33
CA ASP A 318 10.18 -13.07 -20.42
C ASP A 318 11.31 -13.14 -21.46
N LYS A 319 11.28 -12.29 -22.50
CA LYS A 319 12.29 -12.31 -23.57
C LYS A 319 13.63 -11.76 -23.10
N THR A 320 13.60 -10.64 -22.37
CA THR A 320 14.79 -10.00 -21.81
C THR A 320 15.13 -10.53 -20.42
N GLY A 321 14.16 -11.16 -19.73
CA GLY A 321 14.27 -11.56 -18.33
C GLY A 321 14.16 -10.37 -17.37
N THR A 322 13.68 -9.23 -17.85
CA THR A 322 13.46 -8.02 -17.04
C THR A 322 12.21 -8.22 -16.20
N PRO A 323 12.30 -8.26 -14.85
CA PRO A 323 11.12 -8.36 -14.02
C PRO A 323 10.35 -7.03 -14.02
N GLY A 324 9.04 -7.11 -13.85
CA GLY A 324 8.17 -5.93 -13.96
C GLY A 324 8.56 -4.76 -13.06
N TRP A 325 8.96 -5.02 -11.81
CA TRP A 325 9.42 -4.00 -10.86
C TRP A 325 10.72 -3.29 -11.27
N ALA A 326 11.45 -3.79 -12.27
CA ALA A 326 12.64 -3.15 -12.84
C ALA A 326 12.34 -2.34 -14.11
N THR A 327 11.07 -2.31 -14.55
CA THR A 327 10.62 -1.47 -15.67
C THR A 327 10.17 -0.09 -15.20
N GLY A 328 10.14 0.89 -16.10
CA GLY A 328 9.64 2.24 -15.79
C GLY A 328 8.19 2.21 -15.27
N PRO A 329 7.23 1.65 -16.02
CA PRO A 329 5.84 1.54 -15.56
C PRO A 329 5.70 0.77 -14.25
N GLY A 330 6.46 -0.30 -14.07
CA GLY A 330 6.41 -1.11 -12.86
C GLY A 330 6.94 -0.43 -11.62
N GLU A 331 7.99 0.40 -11.73
CA GLU A 331 8.45 1.25 -10.62
C GLU A 331 7.38 2.28 -10.24
N VAL A 332 6.82 2.98 -11.24
CA VAL A 332 5.82 4.03 -11.01
C VAL A 332 4.56 3.46 -10.36
N LEU A 333 4.12 2.27 -10.80
CA LEU A 333 3.02 1.54 -10.18
C LEU A 333 3.28 1.25 -8.70
N ILE A 334 4.49 0.82 -8.32
CA ILE A 334 4.82 0.53 -6.91
C ILE A 334 4.75 1.79 -6.06
N ARG A 335 5.21 2.92 -6.61
CA ARG A 335 5.22 4.21 -5.91
C ARG A 335 3.82 4.82 -5.76
N PHE A 336 3.04 4.87 -6.84
CA PHE A 336 1.85 5.71 -6.92
C PHE A 336 0.55 4.93 -7.16
N GLY A 337 0.62 3.62 -7.38
CA GLY A 337 -0.55 2.81 -7.73
C GLY A 337 -0.91 2.92 -9.21
N MET A 338 -2.08 2.42 -9.58
CA MET A 338 -2.59 2.58 -10.95
C MET A 338 -2.94 4.05 -11.21
N PRO A 339 -2.68 4.58 -12.43
CA PRO A 339 -3.03 5.94 -12.75
C PRO A 339 -4.55 6.11 -12.94
N GLU A 340 -5.06 7.31 -12.67
CA GLU A 340 -6.46 7.67 -12.94
C GLU A 340 -6.79 7.59 -14.44
N LYS A 341 -5.78 7.87 -15.28
CA LYS A 341 -5.92 7.83 -16.73
C LYS A 341 -4.64 7.35 -17.40
N ARG A 342 -4.81 6.47 -18.39
CA ARG A 342 -3.77 6.02 -19.31
C ARG A 342 -4.07 6.58 -20.69
N GLU A 343 -3.10 7.24 -21.32
CA GLU A 343 -3.20 7.73 -22.69
C GLU A 343 -2.07 7.14 -23.52
N TYR A 344 -2.44 6.48 -24.62
CA TYR A 344 -1.49 6.01 -25.61
C TYR A 344 -1.46 6.98 -26.79
N THR A 345 -0.25 7.42 -27.17
CA THR A 345 -0.05 8.27 -28.34
C THR A 345 0.98 7.64 -29.28
N PHE A 346 0.63 7.51 -30.55
CA PHE A 346 1.53 7.10 -31.62
C PHE A 346 1.19 7.87 -32.90
N SER A 347 2.18 8.51 -33.53
CA SER A 347 1.97 9.18 -34.82
C SER A 347 3.15 8.96 -35.77
N LEU A 348 2.82 8.53 -36.99
CA LEU A 348 3.75 8.36 -38.10
C LEU A 348 3.54 9.43 -39.19
N THR A 349 2.95 10.58 -38.86
CA THR A 349 2.62 11.63 -39.85
C THR A 349 3.86 12.40 -40.31
N GLY A 350 4.69 11.76 -41.14
CA GLY A 350 5.76 12.37 -41.94
C GLY A 350 7.15 12.44 -41.27
N PRO A 351 8.22 12.66 -42.07
CA PRO A 351 9.60 12.65 -41.59
C PRO A 351 9.94 13.72 -40.54
N GLU A 352 9.09 14.74 -40.39
CA GLU A 352 9.30 15.84 -39.44
C GLU A 352 8.54 15.67 -38.11
N ASN A 353 7.63 14.68 -37.99
CA ASN A 353 6.81 14.42 -36.80
C ASN A 353 6.74 12.92 -36.47
N LEU A 354 7.90 12.27 -36.30
CA LEU A 354 7.95 10.91 -35.75
C LEU A 354 7.65 10.98 -34.25
N ALA A 355 6.40 10.71 -33.85
CA ALA A 355 6.04 10.53 -32.45
C ALA A 355 6.15 9.03 -32.12
N LEU A 356 7.20 8.67 -31.38
CA LEU A 356 7.38 7.31 -30.87
C LEU A 356 6.17 6.90 -30.00
N PRO A 357 5.79 5.61 -29.97
CA PRO A 357 4.73 5.15 -29.09
C PRO A 357 5.03 5.57 -27.66
N THR A 358 4.08 6.30 -27.07
CA THR A 358 4.23 6.89 -25.75
C THR A 358 3.00 6.55 -24.93
N LEU A 359 3.22 5.95 -23.76
CA LEU A 359 2.21 5.73 -22.74
C LEU A 359 2.35 6.86 -21.71
N VAL A 360 1.29 7.64 -21.52
CA VAL A 360 1.23 8.73 -20.55
C VAL A 360 0.25 8.34 -19.44
N TRP A 361 0.74 8.37 -18.21
CA TRP A 361 -0.02 8.11 -17.00
C TRP A 361 -0.27 9.42 -16.28
N HIS A 362 -1.53 9.66 -15.92
CA HIS A 362 -1.97 10.87 -15.23
C HIS A 362 -2.33 10.52 -13.78
N TYR A 363 -1.82 11.31 -12.85
CA TYR A 363 -2.05 11.20 -11.42
C TYR A 363 -2.53 12.55 -10.87
N ALA A 364 -3.46 12.55 -9.93
CA ALA A 364 -3.78 13.67 -9.09
C ALA A 364 -3.89 13.25 -7.63
N ASP A 365 -3.49 14.15 -6.73
CA ASP A 365 -3.64 14.02 -5.28
C ASP A 365 -3.66 15.43 -4.66
N ASP A 366 -3.67 15.49 -3.33
CA ASP A 366 -3.68 16.74 -2.56
C ASP A 366 -2.50 17.68 -2.86
N ALA A 367 -1.37 17.15 -3.32
CA ALA A 367 -0.19 17.94 -3.70
C ALA A 367 -0.25 18.44 -5.16
N GLY A 368 -1.26 18.01 -5.93
CA GLY A 368 -1.56 18.44 -7.30
C GLY A 368 -1.37 17.36 -8.35
N SER A 369 -1.71 17.67 -9.60
CA SER A 369 -1.61 16.72 -10.70
C SER A 369 -0.20 16.62 -11.30
N PHE A 370 0.23 15.43 -11.69
CA PHE A 370 1.46 15.23 -12.47
C PHE A 370 1.30 14.06 -13.45
N ASN A 371 2.12 14.08 -14.50
CA ASN A 371 2.10 13.06 -15.54
C ASN A 371 3.45 12.37 -15.62
N VAL A 372 3.42 11.08 -15.96
CA VAL A 372 4.61 10.28 -16.26
C VAL A 372 4.48 9.71 -17.66
N ALA A 373 5.53 9.89 -18.47
CA ALA A 373 5.55 9.42 -19.85
C ALA A 373 6.60 8.33 -20.03
N PHE A 374 6.20 7.24 -20.66
CA PHE A 374 7.05 6.13 -21.04
C PHE A 374 7.06 5.96 -22.55
N VAL A 375 8.23 5.76 -23.14
CA VAL A 375 8.42 5.66 -24.58
C VAL A 375 8.96 4.28 -24.94
N ASP A 376 8.36 3.67 -25.95
CA ASP A 376 8.87 2.47 -26.59
C ASP A 376 9.83 2.86 -27.73
N TYR A 377 11.11 3.04 -27.38
CA TYR A 377 12.15 3.50 -28.30
C TYR A 377 12.43 2.52 -29.45
N CYS A 378 12.13 1.24 -29.27
CA CYS A 378 12.48 0.18 -30.20
C CYS A 378 11.26 -0.50 -30.84
N LEU A 379 10.05 0.00 -30.58
CA LEU A 379 8.79 -0.59 -31.04
C LEU A 379 8.64 -2.06 -30.58
N SER A 380 9.18 -2.37 -29.41
CA SER A 380 9.22 -3.71 -28.81
C SER A 380 8.14 -3.95 -27.76
N GLY A 381 7.37 -2.92 -27.38
CA GLY A 381 6.49 -2.90 -26.21
C GLY A 381 7.24 -2.70 -24.89
N ASP A 382 8.54 -2.35 -24.94
CA ASP A 382 9.35 -2.06 -23.75
C ASP A 382 9.32 -0.55 -23.48
N PHE A 383 8.40 -0.15 -22.63
CA PHE A 383 8.17 1.25 -22.28
C PHE A 383 9.17 1.71 -21.21
N GLN A 384 10.06 2.63 -21.60
CA GLN A 384 11.09 3.19 -20.72
C GLN A 384 10.82 4.66 -20.42
N TYR A 385 11.35 5.18 -19.31
CA TYR A 385 11.22 6.60 -18.99
C TYR A 385 11.64 7.51 -20.15
N PHE A 386 10.91 8.61 -20.34
CA PHE A 386 11.27 9.62 -21.33
C PHE A 386 12.63 10.27 -21.00
N ALA A 387 13.69 9.88 -21.70
CA ALA A 387 15.08 10.17 -21.34
C ALA A 387 15.67 11.48 -21.90
N PHE A 388 14.87 12.42 -22.42
CA PHE A 388 15.40 13.58 -23.17
C PHE A 388 15.38 14.94 -22.44
N SER A 389 15.01 15.04 -21.17
CA SER A 389 15.11 16.32 -20.44
C SER A 389 16.42 16.44 -19.66
N GLN A 390 17.19 17.51 -19.91
CA GLN A 390 18.31 17.90 -19.01
C GLN A 390 17.83 18.59 -17.72
N LEU A 391 16.51 18.78 -17.59
CA LEU A 391 15.86 19.35 -16.42
C LEU A 391 15.06 18.27 -15.70
N PRO A 392 14.97 18.31 -14.35
CA PRO A 392 14.05 17.46 -13.60
C PRO A 392 12.62 17.61 -14.12
N THR A 393 11.95 16.48 -14.35
CA THR A 393 10.53 16.41 -14.68
C THR A 393 9.68 16.65 -13.43
N ALA A 394 8.37 16.85 -13.61
CA ALA A 394 7.42 16.90 -12.48
C ALA A 394 7.46 15.61 -11.65
N TYR A 395 7.67 14.46 -12.31
CA TYR A 395 7.88 13.17 -11.66
C TYR A 395 9.15 13.16 -10.79
N ASP A 396 10.29 13.67 -11.29
CA ASP A 396 11.54 13.70 -10.52
C ASP A 396 11.41 14.57 -9.26
N VAL A 397 10.72 15.72 -9.39
CA VAL A 397 10.40 16.59 -8.25
C VAL A 397 9.49 15.87 -7.27
N ARG A 398 8.46 15.18 -7.78
CA ARG A 398 7.53 14.39 -6.97
C ARG A 398 8.28 13.33 -6.18
N VAL A 399 9.08 12.48 -6.83
CA VAL A 399 9.86 11.41 -6.18
C VAL A 399 10.83 11.94 -5.13
N TYR A 400 11.40 13.12 -5.35
CA TYR A 400 12.33 13.73 -4.40
C TYR A 400 11.67 14.10 -3.06
N TYR A 401 10.45 14.64 -3.09
CA TYR A 401 9.75 15.13 -1.89
C TYR A 401 8.73 14.13 -1.33
N ASN A 402 8.02 13.42 -2.20
CA ASN A 402 7.00 12.42 -1.86
C ASN A 402 7.20 11.16 -2.74
N PRO A 403 8.09 10.24 -2.34
CA PRO A 403 8.57 9.14 -3.18
C PRO A 403 7.50 8.09 -3.53
N ALA A 404 6.44 8.01 -2.73
CA ALA A 404 5.32 7.09 -2.91
C ALA A 404 4.07 7.63 -2.21
N VAL A 405 2.90 7.36 -2.78
CA VAL A 405 1.59 7.77 -2.23
C VAL A 405 0.72 6.53 -2.04
N TYR A 406 -0.01 6.50 -0.94
CA TYR A 406 -1.05 5.54 -0.67
C TYR A 406 -2.18 6.21 0.09
N GLU A 407 -3.35 6.20 -0.51
CA GLU A 407 -4.61 6.54 0.14
C GLU A 407 -5.35 5.22 0.35
N HIS A 408 -5.62 4.90 1.62
CA HIS A 408 -6.32 3.68 1.97
C HIS A 408 -7.83 3.90 1.77
N ASP A 409 -8.47 2.97 1.06
CA ASP A 409 -9.93 2.91 0.98
C ASP A 409 -10.45 2.14 2.19
N TYR A 410 -11.06 2.86 3.13
CA TYR A 410 -11.60 2.29 4.36
C TYR A 410 -12.95 1.58 4.14
N GLY A 411 -13.50 1.62 2.92
CA GLY A 411 -14.81 1.06 2.59
C GLY A 411 -16.00 1.85 3.15
N ALA A 412 -15.73 2.92 3.89
CA ALA A 412 -16.70 3.82 4.50
C ALA A 412 -16.11 5.24 4.59
N GLU A 413 -16.96 6.21 4.94
CA GLU A 413 -16.49 7.57 5.24
C GLU A 413 -15.58 7.56 6.47
N VAL A 414 -14.49 8.33 6.37
CA VAL A 414 -13.55 8.54 7.48
C VAL A 414 -13.62 9.98 7.94
N PHE A 415 -13.65 10.18 9.25
CA PHE A 415 -13.55 11.49 9.86
C PHE A 415 -12.30 11.60 10.73
N GLU A 416 -11.84 12.83 10.95
CA GLU A 416 -10.74 13.09 11.86
C GLU A 416 -11.30 13.29 13.28
N ASN A 417 -11.13 12.30 14.14
CA ASN A 417 -11.30 12.54 15.58
C ASN A 417 -10.10 13.36 16.10
N PHE A 418 -10.22 13.90 17.30
CA PHE A 418 -9.13 14.70 17.88
C PHE A 418 -9.00 14.38 19.36
N PHE A 419 -7.81 14.54 19.91
CA PHE A 419 -7.63 14.36 21.34
C PHE A 419 -6.68 15.41 21.90
N THR A 420 -6.78 15.62 23.21
CA THR A 420 -5.77 16.32 23.99
C THR A 420 -5.33 15.43 25.14
N SER A 421 -4.15 15.67 25.70
CA SER A 421 -3.65 14.92 26.85
C SER A 421 -3.09 15.84 27.92
N ALA A 422 -3.21 15.48 29.19
CA ALA A 422 -2.61 16.24 30.28
C ALA A 422 -1.97 15.31 31.31
N GLY A 423 -0.69 15.55 31.60
CA GLY A 423 0.06 14.84 32.62
C GLY A 423 -0.17 15.38 34.04
N PHE A 424 -0.45 14.46 34.97
CA PHE A 424 -0.59 14.76 36.40
C PHE A 424 0.29 13.87 37.27
N LEU A 425 0.79 14.42 38.38
CA LEU A 425 1.53 13.63 39.36
C LEU A 425 0.57 12.79 40.20
N ARG A 426 0.92 11.52 40.40
CA ARG A 426 0.20 10.54 41.24
C ARG A 426 1.19 9.76 42.11
N ASP A 427 0.66 8.97 43.04
CA ASP A 427 1.45 8.25 44.04
C ASP A 427 2.56 7.38 43.42
N PHE A 428 2.32 6.75 42.27
CA PHE A 428 3.25 5.83 41.59
C PHE A 428 3.96 6.40 40.35
N GLY A 429 3.71 7.66 39.97
CA GLY A 429 4.34 8.25 38.79
C GLY A 429 3.56 9.40 38.21
N VAL A 430 3.64 9.56 36.89
CA VAL A 430 2.80 10.47 36.11
C VAL A 430 1.63 9.64 35.59
N LYS A 431 0.41 10.19 35.66
CA LYS A 431 -0.75 9.66 34.94
C LYS A 431 -1.03 10.62 33.80
N GLU A 432 -0.96 10.12 32.57
CA GLU A 432 -1.29 10.88 31.38
C GLU A 432 -2.79 10.65 31.09
N GLU A 433 -3.59 11.70 31.21
CA GLU A 433 -5.02 11.60 30.96
C GLU A 433 -5.26 12.07 29.52
N LEU A 434 -5.70 11.16 28.64
CA LEU A 434 -6.04 11.48 27.25
C LEU A 434 -7.55 11.69 27.14
N TYR A 435 -7.95 12.77 26.49
CA TYR A 435 -9.34 13.15 26.29
C TYR A 435 -9.64 13.15 24.80
N LEU A 436 -10.38 12.15 24.35
CA LEU A 436 -10.84 11.98 22.98
C LEU A 436 -12.10 12.81 22.75
N GLY A 437 -12.11 13.58 21.68
CA GLY A 437 -13.26 14.27 21.12
C GLY A 437 -13.73 13.58 19.83
N ILE A 438 -15.01 13.24 19.79
CA ILE A 438 -15.66 12.60 18.64
C ILE A 438 -16.79 13.52 18.17
N PRO A 439 -16.77 14.00 16.92
CA PRO A 439 -17.89 14.76 16.37
C PRO A 439 -19.16 13.90 16.36
N LEU A 440 -20.23 14.38 16.98
CA LEU A 440 -21.48 13.64 17.16
C LEU A 440 -22.22 13.46 15.82
N GLU A 441 -22.02 14.36 14.86
CA GLU A 441 -22.63 14.26 13.53
C GLU A 441 -22.08 13.09 12.69
N GLU A 442 -20.87 12.64 13.00
CA GLU A 442 -20.17 11.54 12.32
C GLU A 442 -20.54 10.16 12.89
N VAL A 443 -21.38 10.13 13.93
CA VAL A 443 -21.83 8.90 14.59
C VAL A 443 -23.35 8.78 14.48
N THR A 444 -23.83 7.62 14.03
CA THR A 444 -25.25 7.38 13.73
C THR A 444 -26.15 7.69 14.93
N ALA A 445 -27.16 8.54 14.68
CA ALA A 445 -28.10 8.99 15.69
C ALA A 445 -28.94 7.82 16.26
N GLY A 446 -28.59 7.33 17.45
CA GLY A 446 -29.43 6.40 18.21
C GLY A 446 -28.69 5.40 19.10
N ASP A 447 -27.47 5.00 18.73
CA ASP A 447 -26.70 3.99 19.48
C ASP A 447 -25.22 4.34 19.68
N TRP A 448 -24.92 5.63 19.93
CA TRP A 448 -23.59 6.06 20.36
C TRP A 448 -23.08 5.36 21.63
N ARG A 449 -23.93 4.62 22.36
CA ARG A 449 -23.57 3.89 23.58
C ARG A 449 -22.71 2.66 23.31
N ASN A 450 -22.68 2.16 22.07
CA ASN A 450 -21.96 0.94 21.71
C ASN A 450 -20.84 1.13 20.70
N VAL A 451 -20.45 2.38 20.41
CA VAL A 451 -19.34 2.69 19.50
C VAL A 451 -18.03 2.23 20.13
N PRO A 452 -17.32 1.24 19.56
CA PRO A 452 -16.00 0.85 20.03
C PRO A 452 -15.00 1.97 19.78
N CYS A 453 -14.10 2.14 20.74
CA CYS A 453 -12.95 3.02 20.63
C CYS A 453 -11.73 2.24 21.09
N GLU A 454 -10.67 2.32 20.30
CA GLU A 454 -9.39 1.70 20.58
C GLU A 454 -8.31 2.75 20.58
N ALA A 455 -7.51 2.78 21.64
CA ALA A 455 -6.32 3.60 21.74
C ALA A 455 -5.10 2.74 21.98
N VAL A 456 -4.09 2.89 21.13
CA VAL A 456 -2.82 2.17 21.23
C VAL A 456 -1.69 3.18 21.37
N VAL A 457 -0.90 3.00 22.41
CA VAL A 457 0.29 3.81 22.70
C VAL A 457 1.52 3.02 22.30
N PHE A 458 2.34 3.62 21.45
CA PHE A 458 3.62 3.09 21.02
C PHE A 458 4.78 3.92 21.54
N ASP A 459 5.92 3.29 21.77
CA ASP A 459 7.18 4.02 21.95
C ASP A 459 7.66 4.65 20.62
N THR A 460 8.79 5.38 20.64
CA THR A 460 9.34 5.99 19.42
C THR A 460 9.86 4.98 18.39
N LEU A 461 9.88 3.69 18.74
CA LEU A 461 10.29 2.57 17.90
C LEU A 461 9.08 1.74 17.44
N TRP A 462 7.87 2.24 17.66
CA TRP A 462 6.61 1.60 17.30
C TRP A 462 6.35 0.25 18.01
N ASN A 463 7.00 0.01 19.16
CA ASN A 463 6.61 -1.09 20.03
C ASN A 463 5.38 -0.69 20.83
N GLU A 464 4.36 -1.55 20.87
CA GLU A 464 3.17 -1.33 21.69
C GLU A 464 3.55 -1.31 23.18
N VAL A 465 3.14 -0.24 23.87
CA VAL A 465 3.37 -0.02 25.31
C VAL A 465 2.09 -0.30 26.08
N ILE A 466 0.97 0.26 25.62
CA ILE A 466 -0.36 0.12 26.23
C ILE A 466 -1.40 0.09 25.11
N ARG A 467 -2.42 -0.76 25.28
CA ARG A 467 -3.65 -0.77 24.49
C ARG A 467 -4.86 -0.66 25.41
N VAL A 468 -5.79 0.21 25.04
CA VAL A 468 -7.04 0.44 25.75
C VAL A 468 -8.18 0.28 24.75
N SER A 469 -9.04 -0.70 24.98
CA SER A 469 -10.30 -0.87 24.26
C SER A 469 -11.46 -0.50 25.18
N THR A 470 -12.38 0.33 24.69
CA THR A 470 -13.56 0.77 25.42
C THR A 470 -14.73 0.96 24.47
N THR A 471 -15.95 1.00 24.99
CA THR A 471 -17.11 1.56 24.26
C THR A 471 -17.47 2.93 24.82
N LEU A 472 -18.20 3.71 24.03
CA LEU A 472 -18.80 4.98 24.44
C LEU A 472 -19.99 4.84 25.43
N ASP A 473 -20.16 3.71 26.10
CA ASP A 473 -21.35 3.44 26.93
C ASP A 473 -21.56 4.43 28.09
N GLY A 474 -22.84 4.78 28.28
CA GLY A 474 -23.37 6.04 28.82
C GLY A 474 -23.20 6.31 30.32
N ALA A 475 -22.19 5.75 30.96
CA ALA A 475 -21.79 6.11 32.34
C ALA A 475 -20.51 6.96 32.40
N ARG A 476 -19.73 7.01 31.30
CA ARG A 476 -18.44 7.74 31.21
C ARG A 476 -18.28 8.60 29.95
N THR A 477 -19.29 8.60 29.08
CA THR A 477 -19.39 9.50 27.93
C THR A 477 -20.35 10.61 28.32
N TYR A 478 -19.90 11.87 28.28
CA TYR A 478 -20.64 13.04 28.77
C TYR A 478 -21.77 13.47 27.82
N ALA A 479 -22.53 12.51 27.29
CA ALA A 479 -23.62 12.71 26.35
C ALA A 479 -24.73 13.63 26.87
N GLN A 480 -24.88 13.79 28.20
CA GLN A 480 -25.85 14.71 28.79
C GLN A 480 -25.50 16.19 28.62
N GLN A 481 -24.28 16.54 28.18
CA GLN A 481 -23.90 17.95 28.00
C GLN A 481 -23.66 18.37 26.55
N ASN A 482 -23.73 17.47 25.54
CA ASN A 482 -23.54 17.73 24.10
C ASN A 482 -22.98 19.13 23.81
N ILE A 483 -21.70 19.36 24.16
CA ILE A 483 -21.13 20.69 24.06
C ILE A 483 -20.64 20.84 22.63
N ARG A 484 -21.40 21.59 21.84
CA ARG A 484 -21.09 21.89 20.43
C ARG A 484 -21.02 20.67 19.51
N GLY A 485 -21.83 19.64 19.76
CA GLY A 485 -21.84 18.47 18.89
C GLY A 485 -20.62 17.56 19.06
N VAL A 486 -19.93 17.58 20.21
CA VAL A 486 -18.76 16.74 20.47
C VAL A 486 -19.00 15.83 21.68
N LEU A 487 -18.78 14.52 21.49
CA LEU A 487 -18.69 13.56 22.58
C LEU A 487 -17.27 13.54 23.13
N VAL A 488 -17.13 13.70 24.45
CA VAL A 488 -15.82 13.67 25.13
C VAL A 488 -15.68 12.38 25.93
N ARG A 489 -14.55 11.71 25.75
CA ARG A 489 -14.19 10.47 26.46
C ARG A 489 -12.78 10.56 27.06
N GLU A 490 -12.66 10.32 28.36
CA GLU A 490 -11.36 10.11 29.00
C GLU A 490 -10.89 8.67 28.73
N LEU A 491 -9.68 8.56 28.20
CA LEU A 491 -8.89 7.35 28.04
C LEU A 491 -7.72 7.47 29.02
N GLY A 492 -7.86 6.83 30.18
CA GLY A 492 -6.82 6.87 31.21
C GLY A 492 -5.59 6.06 30.80
N LEU A 493 -4.45 6.72 30.59
CA LEU A 493 -3.19 6.08 30.19
C LEU A 493 -2.14 6.27 31.30
N ASP A 494 -1.72 5.17 31.91
CA ASP A 494 -0.66 5.20 32.93
C ASP A 494 0.72 5.15 32.25
N LEU A 495 1.22 6.31 31.81
CA LEU A 495 2.49 6.45 31.08
C LEU A 495 3.61 7.04 31.93
N GLY A 496 4.81 6.47 31.79
CA GLY A 496 6.02 7.09 32.33
C GLY A 496 6.45 8.31 31.52
N PRO A 497 7.37 9.15 32.04
CA PRO A 497 7.94 10.26 31.28
C PRO A 497 8.63 9.76 30.01
N GLY A 498 8.36 10.40 28.88
CA GLY A 498 8.87 9.95 27.58
C GLY A 498 8.14 10.57 26.40
N THR A 499 8.48 10.11 25.20
CA THR A 499 7.77 10.46 23.96
C THR A 499 7.14 9.20 23.41
N TYR A 500 5.87 9.29 23.05
CA TYR A 500 5.07 8.20 22.55
C TYR A 500 4.36 8.60 21.26
N VAL A 501 3.94 7.63 20.48
CA VAL A 501 2.94 7.80 19.41
C VAL A 501 1.64 7.23 19.93
N VAL A 502 0.57 8.00 19.89
CA VAL A 502 -0.77 7.54 20.29
C VAL A 502 -1.63 7.49 19.04
N ALA A 503 -2.15 6.32 18.74
CA ALA A 503 -3.16 6.10 17.72
C ALA A 503 -4.51 5.84 18.39
N VAL A 504 -5.56 6.49 17.90
CA VAL A 504 -6.93 6.30 18.36
C VAL A 504 -7.81 6.00 17.17
N ALA A 505 -8.58 4.93 17.25
CA ALA A 505 -9.59 4.55 16.28
C ALA A 505 -10.97 4.51 16.94
N VAL A 506 -11.98 4.99 16.24
CA VAL A 506 -13.39 4.98 16.61
C VAL A 506 -14.15 4.36 15.45
N GLU A 507 -15.01 3.39 15.71
CA GLU A 507 -15.77 2.73 14.63
C GLU A 507 -17.26 2.76 14.97
N ASP A 508 -18.06 3.34 14.10
CA ASP A 508 -19.51 3.18 14.19
C ASP A 508 -19.91 1.88 13.46
N SER A 509 -20.13 0.81 14.23
CA SER A 509 -20.52 -0.49 13.68
C SER A 509 -21.87 -0.49 12.93
N THR A 510 -22.67 0.60 13.02
CA THR A 510 -23.94 0.72 12.28
C THR A 510 -23.74 1.29 10.88
N SER A 511 -22.97 2.38 10.75
CA SER A 511 -22.70 3.02 9.46
C SER A 511 -21.45 2.50 8.77
N GLY A 512 -20.54 1.88 9.52
CA GLY A 512 -19.17 1.55 9.09
C GLY A 512 -18.21 2.73 9.15
N THR A 513 -18.68 3.93 9.50
CA THR A 513 -17.87 5.16 9.55
C THR A 513 -16.74 5.01 10.57
N MET A 514 -15.54 5.44 10.21
CA MET A 514 -14.36 5.32 11.07
C MET A 514 -13.73 6.68 11.38
N GLY A 515 -13.36 6.90 12.63
CA GLY A 515 -12.47 7.97 13.04
C GLY A 515 -11.08 7.40 13.32
N ILE A 516 -10.03 7.95 12.71
CA ILE A 516 -8.65 7.53 13.02
C ILE A 516 -7.76 8.76 13.18
N THR A 517 -7.00 8.80 14.28
CA THR A 517 -6.04 9.87 14.54
C THR A 517 -4.75 9.30 15.12
N LYS A 518 -3.62 9.85 14.69
CA LYS A 518 -2.29 9.44 15.12
C LYS A 518 -1.44 10.66 15.43
N GLU A 519 -1.04 10.82 16.69
CA GLU A 519 -0.19 11.95 17.10
C GLU A 519 0.96 11.55 18.02
N ARG A 520 1.99 12.39 18.09
CA ARG A 520 3.09 12.22 19.04
C ARG A 520 2.75 12.95 20.35
N VAL A 521 2.77 12.22 21.46
CA VAL A 521 2.53 12.74 22.81
C VAL A 521 3.81 12.71 23.62
N LYS A 522 4.15 13.82 24.27
CA LYS A 522 5.31 13.92 25.16
C LYS A 522 4.84 14.00 26.60
N VAL A 523 5.13 12.96 27.37
CA VAL A 523 4.82 12.90 28.80
C VAL A 523 5.96 13.55 29.60
N PRO A 524 5.70 14.61 30.37
CA PRO A 524 6.75 15.33 31.09
C PRO A 524 7.26 14.57 32.32
N THR A 525 8.47 14.92 32.77
CA THR A 525 9.03 14.43 34.04
C THR A 525 8.64 15.37 35.17
N PHE A 526 8.05 14.83 36.24
CA PHE A 526 7.72 15.57 37.46
C PHE A 526 8.75 15.31 38.56
N SER A 527 9.26 16.38 39.18
CA SER A 527 10.04 16.26 40.41
C SER A 527 9.12 15.99 41.60
N ARG A 528 9.50 15.05 42.47
CA ARG A 528 8.80 14.77 43.73
C ARG A 528 9.30 15.63 44.90
N ASP A 529 10.46 16.26 44.74
CA ASP A 529 11.14 16.97 45.82
C ASP A 529 11.24 18.49 45.59
N ALA A 530 10.78 18.97 44.43
CA ALA A 530 10.76 20.38 44.07
C ALA A 530 9.37 20.82 43.65
N LEU A 531 9.11 22.13 43.72
CA LEU A 531 7.87 22.75 43.25
C LEU A 531 7.52 22.23 41.85
N GLY A 532 6.31 21.70 41.70
CA GLY A 532 5.79 21.19 40.44
C GLY A 532 4.44 21.79 40.09
N VAL A 533 4.13 21.83 38.80
CA VAL A 533 2.80 22.16 38.27
C VAL A 533 2.45 21.15 37.19
N SER A 534 1.20 20.67 37.17
CA SER A 534 0.70 19.77 36.12
C SER A 534 0.73 20.45 34.75
N GLU A 535 0.49 19.65 33.71
CA GLU A 535 0.05 20.24 32.45
C GLU A 535 -1.34 20.88 32.61
N ILE A 536 -1.67 21.78 31.69
CA ILE A 536 -2.92 22.54 31.73
C ILE A 536 -4.02 21.74 31.04
N GLU A 537 -5.05 21.37 31.77
CA GLU A 537 -6.26 20.81 31.19
C GLU A 537 -7.20 21.96 30.78
N LEU A 538 -7.45 22.07 29.47
CA LEU A 538 -8.47 22.97 28.93
C LEU A 538 -9.83 22.32 29.12
N ALA A 539 -10.83 23.09 29.56
CA ALA A 539 -12.13 22.57 29.90
C ALA A 539 -13.28 23.33 29.23
N TYR A 540 -14.32 22.62 28.83
CA TYR A 540 -15.60 23.22 28.48
C TYR A 540 -16.32 23.69 29.74
N VAL A 541 -16.36 22.85 30.78
CA VAL A 541 -17.09 23.11 32.03
C VAL A 541 -16.19 22.84 33.23
N ILE A 542 -16.20 23.75 34.19
CA ILE A 542 -15.62 23.57 35.52
C ILE A 542 -16.74 23.82 36.53
N PRO A 543 -17.14 22.83 37.35
CA PRO A 543 -18.24 23.00 38.30
C PRO A 543 -17.85 23.90 39.46
N GLU A 544 -18.84 24.63 39.99
CA GLU A 544 -18.67 25.45 41.19
C GLU A 544 -18.83 24.58 42.46
N GLY A 545 -17.74 24.38 43.22
CA GLY A 545 -17.74 23.66 44.50
C GLY A 545 -17.14 22.25 44.45
N ARG A 546 -17.11 21.56 45.61
CA ARG A 546 -16.66 20.16 45.70
C ARG A 546 -17.78 19.23 45.26
N VAL A 547 -17.57 18.53 44.14
CA VAL A 547 -18.46 17.46 43.68
C VAL A 547 -18.16 16.18 44.47
N ALA A 548 -19.18 15.42 44.86
CA ALA A 548 -19.00 14.13 45.54
C ALA A 548 -18.23 13.15 44.63
N PRO A 549 -17.28 12.36 45.16
CA PRO A 549 -16.60 11.33 44.39
C PRO A 549 -17.63 10.26 43.98
N GLY A 550 -17.84 10.08 42.67
CA GLY A 550 -18.85 9.17 42.16
C GLY A 550 -18.96 9.09 40.63
N PHE A 551 -18.39 10.04 39.91
CA PHE A 551 -18.34 10.04 38.45
C PHE A 551 -16.95 10.50 38.03
N GLY A 552 -16.28 9.73 37.17
CA GLY A 552 -14.85 9.83 36.86
C GLY A 552 -14.46 11.09 36.09
N GLN A 553 -14.59 12.24 36.71
CA GLN A 553 -13.80 13.43 36.44
C GLN A 553 -13.35 13.95 37.78
N LYS A 554 -12.07 14.23 37.87
CA LYS A 554 -11.43 14.85 39.01
C LYS A 554 -12.17 16.14 39.35
N GLU A 555 -12.99 16.07 40.39
CA GLU A 555 -13.84 17.17 40.82
C GLU A 555 -14.82 17.72 39.75
N GLY A 556 -15.24 16.88 38.79
CA GLY A 556 -16.30 17.16 37.79
C GLY A 556 -15.93 18.07 36.60
N VAL A 557 -14.65 18.22 36.27
CA VAL A 557 -14.14 19.04 35.15
C VAL A 557 -14.32 18.37 33.79
N LEU A 558 -15.11 18.96 32.89
CA LEU A 558 -15.29 18.46 31.53
C LEU A 558 -14.23 19.03 30.58
N ALA A 559 -13.25 18.19 30.20
CA ALA A 559 -12.18 18.54 29.28
C ALA A 559 -12.70 19.04 27.92
N ASN A 560 -11.90 19.90 27.26
CA ASN A 560 -12.08 20.41 25.90
C ASN A 560 -10.97 19.87 24.99
N PRO A 561 -11.17 18.68 24.36
CA PRO A 561 -10.18 18.09 23.47
C PRO A 561 -9.84 18.96 22.26
N SER A 562 -10.80 19.75 21.76
CA SER A 562 -10.60 20.60 20.57
C SER A 562 -9.68 21.81 20.83
N GLY A 563 -9.45 22.15 22.11
CA GLY A 563 -8.75 23.38 22.50
C GLY A 563 -9.40 24.67 21.96
N THR A 564 -10.64 24.61 21.47
CA THR A 564 -11.28 25.71 20.72
C THR A 564 -12.34 26.41 21.56
N TYR A 565 -12.35 27.75 21.51
CA TYR A 565 -13.28 28.61 22.24
C TYR A 565 -13.91 29.67 21.31
N ALA A 566 -15.24 29.68 21.23
CA ALA A 566 -16.05 30.64 20.50
C ALA A 566 -16.45 31.83 21.38
N VAL A 567 -16.66 33.01 20.79
CA VAL A 567 -17.13 34.20 21.52
C VAL A 567 -18.60 34.02 21.96
N PRO A 568 -18.99 34.39 23.19
CA PRO A 568 -18.22 35.07 24.24
C PRO A 568 -17.64 34.13 25.32
N GLU A 569 -17.36 32.87 25.01
CA GLU A 569 -16.93 31.90 26.01
C GLU A 569 -15.54 32.21 26.58
N PRO A 570 -15.37 32.14 27.92
CA PRO A 570 -14.07 32.26 28.54
C PRO A 570 -13.27 30.97 28.39
N VAL A 571 -11.94 31.09 28.42
CA VAL A 571 -11.05 29.94 28.53
C VAL A 571 -11.06 29.44 29.96
N ARG A 572 -11.34 28.15 30.15
CA ARG A 572 -11.35 27.51 31.48
C ARG A 572 -10.20 26.52 31.58
N LEU A 573 -9.52 26.56 32.71
CA LEU A 573 -8.29 25.83 32.96
C LEU A 573 -8.39 25.09 34.27
N TYR A 574 -7.96 23.84 34.26
CA TYR A 574 -7.69 23.07 35.46
C TYR A 574 -6.19 22.72 35.50
N TYR A 575 -5.57 22.87 36.67
CA TYR A 575 -4.17 22.48 36.89
C TYR A 575 -3.94 22.15 38.37
N GLU A 576 -2.89 21.39 38.64
CA GLU A 576 -2.45 21.07 40.00
C GLU A 576 -1.09 21.67 40.31
N VAL A 577 -0.91 22.12 41.54
CA VAL A 577 0.36 22.58 42.10
C VAL A 577 0.83 21.57 43.14
N TYR A 578 2.11 21.20 43.11
CA TYR A 578 2.70 20.17 43.95
C TYR A 578 3.91 20.67 44.74
N ASN A 579 4.22 19.99 45.84
CA ASN A 579 5.42 20.17 46.66
C ASN A 579 5.65 21.61 47.16
N LEU A 580 4.57 22.31 47.52
CA LEU A 580 4.66 23.63 48.13
C LEU A 580 5.36 23.58 49.49
N ALA A 581 6.26 24.53 49.72
CA ALA A 581 6.95 24.70 50.98
C ALA A 581 6.06 25.38 52.02
N ARG A 582 6.10 24.80 53.22
CA ARG A 582 5.35 25.30 54.37
C ARG A 582 6.03 26.54 54.95
N ASP A 583 5.28 27.62 55.12
CA ASP A 583 5.76 28.84 55.74
C ASP A 583 5.88 28.72 57.28
N LYS A 584 6.42 29.78 57.92
CA LYS A 584 6.60 29.84 59.37
C LYS A 584 5.29 29.83 60.16
N ASP A 585 4.17 30.22 59.54
CA ASP A 585 2.83 30.22 60.13
C ASP A 585 2.11 28.87 59.90
N GLY A 586 2.81 27.92 59.28
CA GLY A 586 2.30 26.60 58.95
C GLY A 586 1.36 26.55 57.74
N LYS A 587 1.28 27.63 56.95
CA LYS A 587 0.47 27.77 55.73
C LYS A 587 1.30 27.55 54.47
N TYR A 588 0.63 27.32 53.34
CA TYR A 588 1.25 27.16 52.03
C TYR A 588 0.76 28.29 51.13
N ARG A 589 1.68 29.06 50.54
CA ARG A 589 1.35 30.24 49.73
C ARG A 589 2.17 30.27 48.45
N PHE A 590 1.50 30.53 47.34
CA PHE A 590 2.12 30.69 46.03
C PHE A 590 1.48 31.84 45.26
N ILE A 591 2.19 32.32 44.24
CA ILE A 591 1.69 33.30 43.28
C ILE A 591 1.44 32.55 41.97
N THR A 592 0.25 32.73 41.41
CA THR A 592 -0.07 32.32 40.05
C THR A 592 0.03 33.52 39.13
N ARG A 593 0.79 33.38 38.04
CA ARG A 593 0.83 34.34 36.95
C ARG A 593 0.43 33.63 35.66
N TYR A 594 -0.41 34.25 34.86
CA TYR A 594 -0.70 33.74 33.52
C TYR A 594 -0.56 34.84 32.48
N SER A 595 -0.18 34.43 31.27
CA SER A 595 -0.02 35.29 30.11
C SER A 595 -0.57 34.62 28.86
N ILE A 596 -1.26 35.40 28.01
CA ILE A 596 -1.80 34.93 26.72
C ILE A 596 -1.19 35.72 25.56
N LEU A 597 -0.69 34.98 24.57
CA LEU A 597 0.08 35.48 23.43
C LEU A 597 -0.34 34.81 22.12
N PRO A 598 -0.27 35.48 20.97
CA PRO A 598 -0.51 34.83 19.68
C PRO A 598 0.54 33.76 19.43
N PHE A 599 0.12 32.61 18.92
CA PHE A 599 0.99 31.50 18.56
C PHE A 599 1.21 31.43 17.05
N LYS A 600 2.46 31.20 16.62
CA LYS A 600 2.83 30.90 15.23
C LYS A 600 3.74 29.67 15.20
N GLU A 601 3.44 28.74 14.29
CA GLU A 601 4.03 27.40 14.25
C GLU A 601 5.52 27.36 13.80
N ARG A 602 6.03 28.40 13.14
CA ARG A 602 7.42 28.44 12.62
C ARG A 602 8.35 29.31 13.46
N GLY A 603 9.36 28.68 14.07
CA GLY A 603 10.62 29.33 14.47
C GLY A 603 10.69 29.92 15.88
N ASP A 604 9.67 29.75 16.72
CA ASP A 604 9.70 30.27 18.09
C ASP A 604 10.33 29.25 19.07
N SER A 605 11.60 29.46 19.40
CA SER A 605 12.28 28.73 20.48
C SER A 605 11.72 29.17 21.84
N PHE A 606 11.34 28.21 22.68
CA PHE A 606 10.81 28.45 24.04
C PHE A 606 11.72 29.37 24.89
N TRP A 607 13.05 29.27 24.73
CA TRP A 607 14.01 30.09 25.46
C TRP A 607 14.06 31.55 24.99
N ASP A 608 14.00 31.78 23.68
CA ASP A 608 13.90 33.13 23.11
C ASP A 608 12.59 33.80 23.57
N PHE A 609 11.54 32.99 23.73
CA PHE A 609 10.25 33.40 24.24
C PHE A 609 10.27 33.80 25.73
N LEU A 610 10.82 32.99 26.63
CA LEU A 610 10.92 33.33 28.06
C LEU A 610 11.65 34.66 28.29
N SER A 611 12.68 34.92 27.49
CA SER A 611 13.41 36.19 27.55
C SER A 611 12.53 37.40 27.16
N SER A 612 11.54 37.20 26.28
CA SER A 612 10.63 38.24 25.81
C SER A 612 9.46 38.54 26.76
N LEU A 613 9.13 37.62 27.68
CA LEU A 613 8.07 37.82 28.70
C LEU A 613 8.35 39.01 29.62
N PHE A 614 9.63 39.32 29.85
CA PHE A 614 10.10 40.45 30.66
C PHE A 614 10.16 41.78 29.88
N ALA A 615 9.89 41.77 28.57
CA ALA A 615 9.70 42.98 27.77
C ALA A 615 8.22 43.37 27.76
N SER A 616 7.88 44.52 28.34
CA SER A 616 6.51 44.94 28.72
C SER A 616 5.52 45.24 27.57
N SER A 617 5.77 44.83 26.32
CA SER A 617 5.04 45.32 25.15
C SER A 617 4.40 44.27 24.23
N ARG A 618 4.25 43.00 24.63
CA ARG A 618 3.66 41.95 23.75
C ARG A 618 2.52 41.09 24.30
N HIS A 619 2.14 41.20 25.57
CA HIS A 619 1.04 40.39 26.15
C HIS A 619 -0.34 40.97 25.80
N TYR A 620 -1.29 40.12 25.40
CA TYR A 620 -2.68 40.57 25.20
C TYR A 620 -3.48 40.56 26.51
N ILE A 621 -3.25 39.56 27.34
CA ILE A 621 -3.84 39.41 28.68
C ILE A 621 -2.76 38.86 29.60
N ALA A 622 -2.54 39.50 30.75
CA ALA A 622 -1.68 39.00 31.81
C ALA A 622 -2.26 39.36 33.18
N SER A 623 -2.20 38.45 34.14
CA SER A 623 -2.64 38.69 35.52
C SER A 623 -1.77 37.92 36.51
N SER A 624 -1.74 38.40 37.76
CA SER A 624 -0.99 37.81 38.86
C SER A 624 -1.81 37.90 40.13
N PHE A 625 -1.95 36.79 40.85
CA PHE A 625 -2.64 36.76 42.14
C PHE A 625 -2.00 35.76 43.09
N GLN A 626 -2.16 35.99 44.39
CA GLN A 626 -1.62 35.11 45.43
C GLN A 626 -2.70 34.15 45.93
N ARG A 627 -2.32 32.90 46.19
CA ARG A 627 -3.15 31.86 46.78
C ARG A 627 -2.60 31.43 48.13
N GLN A 628 -3.50 31.01 49.01
CA GLN A 628 -3.18 30.33 50.26
C GLN A 628 -3.98 29.03 50.30
N VAL A 629 -3.29 27.92 50.58
CA VAL A 629 -3.88 26.58 50.56
C VAL A 629 -3.52 25.82 51.84
N ASP A 630 -4.27 24.77 52.14
CA ASP A 630 -4.20 24.05 53.41
C ASP A 630 -3.19 22.89 53.42
N GLY A 631 -2.60 22.56 52.27
CA GLY A 631 -1.64 21.46 52.12
C GLY A 631 -0.52 21.75 51.12
N PRO A 632 0.45 20.82 51.01
CA PRO A 632 1.59 20.95 50.09
C PRO A 632 1.22 20.78 48.62
N SER A 633 -0.04 20.46 48.31
CA SER A 633 -0.56 20.35 46.95
C SER A 633 -1.96 20.96 46.87
N SER A 634 -2.31 21.51 45.71
CA SER A 634 -3.61 22.15 45.48
C SER A 634 -4.09 21.91 44.06
N SER A 635 -5.39 21.65 43.90
CA SER A 635 -6.09 21.67 42.62
C SER A 635 -6.68 23.06 42.37
N GLU A 636 -6.28 23.68 41.28
CA GLU A 636 -6.63 25.06 40.94
C GLU A 636 -7.50 25.11 39.69
N ARG A 637 -8.35 26.14 39.66
CA ARG A 637 -9.28 26.43 38.57
C ARG A 637 -9.16 27.90 38.20
N LEU A 638 -9.08 28.17 36.91
CA LEU A 638 -9.00 29.54 36.41
C LEU A 638 -9.92 29.71 35.20
N THR A 639 -10.71 30.79 35.22
CA THR A 639 -11.55 31.21 34.09
C THR A 639 -11.05 32.55 33.62
N ILE A 640 -10.71 32.64 32.33
CA ILE A 640 -10.12 33.83 31.72
C ILE A 640 -11.07 34.33 30.64
N ASP A 641 -11.53 35.56 30.79
CA ASP A 641 -12.25 36.25 29.72
C ASP A 641 -11.27 36.58 28.59
N VAL A 642 -11.49 35.95 27.44
CA VAL A 642 -10.70 36.15 26.22
C VAL A 642 -11.46 36.94 25.16
N SER A 643 -12.60 37.55 25.50
CA SER A 643 -13.45 38.30 24.57
C SER A 643 -12.70 39.38 23.78
N ALA A 644 -11.70 40.03 24.39
CA ALA A 644 -10.85 41.04 23.77
C ALA A 644 -9.84 40.52 22.72
N LEU A 645 -9.56 39.21 22.69
CA LEU A 645 -8.66 38.62 21.71
C LEU A 645 -9.29 38.62 20.30
N LYS A 646 -8.48 38.58 19.24
CA LYS A 646 -8.99 38.32 17.88
C LYS A 646 -9.11 36.81 17.66
N ASN A 647 -9.73 36.39 16.56
CA ASN A 647 -9.68 34.99 16.16
C ASN A 647 -8.24 34.59 15.80
N GLY A 648 -7.84 33.39 16.17
CA GLY A 648 -6.49 32.86 15.93
C GLY A 648 -6.03 31.90 17.04
N SER A 649 -4.82 31.37 16.89
CA SER A 649 -4.19 30.48 17.86
C SER A 649 -3.40 31.28 18.89
N TYR A 650 -3.50 30.86 20.15
CA TYR A 650 -2.88 31.53 21.28
C TYR A 650 -2.16 30.51 22.16
N ARG A 651 -0.98 30.91 22.66
CA ARG A 651 -0.26 30.20 23.71
C ARG A 651 -0.64 30.83 25.05
N LEU A 652 -1.09 29.99 25.98
CA LEU A 652 -1.32 30.33 27.37
C LEU A 652 -0.16 29.78 28.19
N VAL A 653 0.52 30.65 28.93
CA VAL A 653 1.61 30.28 29.83
C VAL A 653 1.16 30.53 31.26
N LEU A 654 1.40 29.55 32.12
CA LEU A 654 1.09 29.56 33.54
C LEU A 654 2.38 29.40 34.33
N GLU A 655 2.72 30.39 35.15
CA GLU A 655 3.85 30.37 36.07
C GLU A 655 3.35 30.29 37.51
N ILE A 656 3.96 29.40 38.29
CA ILE A 656 3.73 29.25 39.72
C ILE A 656 5.01 29.58 40.47
N GLU A 657 4.93 30.53 41.40
CA GLU A 657 6.03 30.89 42.31
C GLU A 657 5.68 30.52 43.75
N ASP A 658 6.47 29.63 44.37
CA ASP A 658 6.39 29.36 45.79
C ASP A 658 6.96 30.54 46.58
N THR A 659 6.13 31.19 47.40
CA THR A 659 6.54 32.41 48.12
C THR A 659 7.51 32.14 49.26
N THR A 660 7.58 30.90 49.76
CA THR A 660 8.45 30.45 50.84
C THR A 660 9.78 29.93 50.30
N ALA A 661 9.74 28.95 49.38
CA ALA A 661 10.93 28.35 48.79
C ALA A 661 11.60 29.23 47.72
N LYS A 662 10.88 30.24 47.21
CA LYS A 662 11.31 31.09 46.08
C LYS A 662 11.64 30.31 44.82
N GLN A 663 11.03 29.12 44.68
CA GLN A 663 11.09 28.32 43.47
C GLN A 663 10.02 28.77 42.49
N ARG A 664 10.28 28.60 41.19
CA ARG A 664 9.34 28.87 40.11
C ARG A 664 9.26 27.67 39.20
N VAL A 665 8.06 27.42 38.68
CA VAL A 665 7.79 26.40 37.68
C VAL A 665 6.77 26.94 36.69
N GLU A 666 6.87 26.50 35.45
CA GLU A 666 6.06 27.00 34.34
C GLU A 666 5.50 25.84 33.53
N THR A 667 4.32 26.05 32.95
CA THR A 667 3.65 25.13 32.04
C THR A 667 2.87 25.95 30.99
N GLU A 668 2.62 25.36 29.83
CA GLU A 668 1.94 26.05 28.74
C GLU A 668 0.93 25.17 28.01
N ARG A 669 -0.01 25.82 27.34
CA ARG A 669 -0.97 25.16 26.44
C ARG A 669 -1.37 26.07 25.30
N ILE A 670 -1.57 25.48 24.14
CA ILE A 670 -2.09 26.17 22.96
C ILE A 670 -3.61 26.01 22.94
N PHE A 671 -4.33 27.07 22.62
CA PHE A 671 -5.77 27.05 22.38
C PHE A 671 -6.11 27.93 21.17
N GLN A 672 -7.27 27.71 20.56
CA GLN A 672 -7.75 28.47 19.43
C GLN A 672 -8.98 29.29 19.79
N LYS A 673 -9.01 30.56 19.36
CA LYS A 673 -10.20 31.41 19.41
C LYS A 673 -10.84 31.50 18.03
N VAL A 674 -12.13 31.23 17.96
CA VAL A 674 -12.93 31.29 16.73
C VAL A 674 -14.13 32.24 16.87
N SER A 675 -14.65 32.72 15.74
CA SER A 675 -15.94 33.42 15.71
C SER A 675 -17.05 32.43 16.04
N GLY A 676 -18.01 32.80 16.88
CA GLY A 676 -19.21 32.00 17.07
C GLY A 676 -19.96 31.88 15.73
N SER A 677 -19.99 30.68 15.16
CA SER A 677 -20.97 30.34 14.13
C SER A 677 -22.35 30.36 14.81
N GLY A 678 -23.29 31.10 14.22
CA GLY A 678 -24.65 31.17 14.72
C GLY A 678 -25.40 29.86 14.48
N THR A 679 -25.24 28.90 15.37
CA THR A 679 -26.24 27.86 15.64
C THR A 679 -26.52 27.90 17.14
N GLY A 680 -27.35 28.85 17.52
CA GLY A 680 -27.91 28.89 18.86
C GLY A 680 -28.84 27.71 19.05
N GLU A 681 -28.40 26.72 19.82
CA GLU A 681 -29.32 25.99 20.67
C GLU A 681 -29.03 26.37 22.11
N THR A 682 -30.04 27.03 22.67
CA THR A 682 -30.11 27.38 24.07
C THR A 682 -30.03 26.09 24.88
N VAL A 683 -28.99 25.93 25.69
CA VAL A 683 -29.00 24.95 26.78
C VAL A 683 -30.07 25.41 27.77
N SER A 684 -31.30 24.96 27.58
CA SER A 684 -32.35 25.13 28.56
C SER A 684 -32.02 24.24 29.76
N THR A 685 -31.71 24.86 30.90
CA THR A 685 -31.78 24.21 32.19
C THR A 685 -33.25 23.88 32.46
N SER A 686 -33.70 22.67 32.10
CA SER A 686 -34.98 22.16 32.56
C SER A 686 -34.81 21.57 33.95
N ASP A 687 -35.43 22.23 34.92
CA ASP A 687 -35.69 21.72 36.26
C ASP A 687 -36.32 20.32 36.17
N GLY A 688 -35.76 19.36 36.91
CA GLY A 688 -36.36 18.04 37.07
C GLY A 688 -37.65 18.10 37.91
N PRO A 689 -38.65 17.25 37.64
CA PRO A 689 -39.77 17.11 38.56
C PRO A 689 -39.37 16.20 39.75
N GLN A 690 -39.88 16.57 40.92
CA GLN A 690 -39.82 15.82 42.18
C GLN A 690 -40.32 14.38 42.07
#